data_AF-A0A2I9DAY8-F1
#
_entry.id   AF-A0A2I9DAY8-F1
#
_cell.length_a   1.000
_cell.length_b   1.000
_cell.length_c   1.000
_cell.angle_alpha   90.00
_cell.angle_beta   90.00
_cell.angle_gamma   90.00
#
_symmetry.space_group_name_H-M   'P 1'
#
loop_
_entity.id
_entity.type
_entity.pdbx_description
1 polymer ?
#
loop_
_entity_poly.entity_id
_entity_poly.type
_entity_poly.pdbx_seq_one_letter_code
_entity_poly.pdbx_strand_id
1 'polypeptide(L)'
;MTAPFDSPTLPQLPTPSAPGREEVRDVPGLEGHRGPGPALILRWNTLNVTDRVDVVLHFHGFSGRGAAMDLVRDKEPASGLDWGDPRGLDPTPGRTRPTLGILPRGHFYGGRTGTGYDFPALVRPGAARELIRWSLDRFAARVGVPALTPGRLILTAHSGGGAALWRVLADLDPHEVHAFDALYQSPDPLLRWAGRRIERDAAAPADGLDAYMREQGGALRVLYTAGGGTAGNSLEARRGLDRLLAGHPQLRRWYAAELTAVSHGEVPRRFGWRLLADAGAALPGLSSPGTPSTPSGPGGRPTLRVGSRGEAVREAQRRLNAVHAREVAAGRPGLPGAPLAEDGSFGRATQAAVTAFQRLAFPGESGRHDGVIGPATWARLEAGGSGQTAPGEDFPDAETFEFPDEEEAEGAPPPLPVRAAPRAVPPDDPVPFAPPPSPGAFWPLRTDDPRGRLVSYVTADGRTVGGAGRVFMAQRQGTRDGQTRPRWHVGLDLFARSGDTVVACEGGRIVEFAFFYRARSGQRTYRLLVAHPGVVVNYGEVTADSLTRHGLSVGDAVRAGQPIGVVSDTNMLHFETYTPGTARSFQWWPDLPRPANILNPTRYLLFLQEHGLGSATPASPAPGESPGGQAPGEPTPSPGGPAPLTGPRVPPGFRAVARRGQVRGLARYGGGRVDEVLRGLAAAGRLSLREEDIDTFQRVANVETGGLIQGLNSWDSAVVSIGFMQWTLQHGKVQEWIRRAEAAFARHGIELDPGRTYTWTREGRVVSEQGAIRGAATRDELRWDGWAARFFAAGLDEEAIVAEAALAAEHLRRHLTGLRAHLRDPALYGVFTGHYRASPHVRGMFQAAYNNLPAAAKRGTASALQAAGDAQTSRFEELLAEALQNAYRERGDNGSRIVSETRTGARGP
;
A
#
# COMPACT_ATOMS: atom_id res chain seq x y z
N MET A 1 13.94 -90.85 -12.11
CA MET A 1 14.05 -89.44 -12.53
C MET A 1 12.74 -88.74 -12.19
N THR A 2 12.77 -87.82 -11.24
CA THR A 2 11.67 -86.91 -10.90
C THR A 2 12.31 -85.75 -10.15
N ALA A 3 12.00 -84.50 -10.53
CA ALA A 3 12.60 -83.32 -9.91
C ALA A 3 11.90 -82.99 -8.58
N PRO A 4 12.61 -82.39 -7.61
CA PRO A 4 11.97 -81.74 -6.47
C PRO A 4 11.16 -80.52 -6.95
N PHE A 5 10.10 -80.16 -6.21
CA PHE A 5 9.30 -78.98 -6.52
C PHE A 5 10.09 -77.69 -6.23
N ASP A 6 10.20 -76.80 -7.22
CA ASP A 6 10.51 -75.40 -6.96
C ASP A 6 9.42 -74.79 -6.07
N SER A 7 9.81 -74.29 -4.90
CA SER A 7 8.91 -73.49 -4.07
C SER A 7 8.80 -72.10 -4.71
N PRO A 8 7.60 -71.60 -5.02
CA PRO A 8 7.45 -70.30 -5.67
C PRO A 8 8.00 -69.21 -4.77
N THR A 9 9.02 -68.50 -5.25
CA THR A 9 9.64 -67.37 -4.55
C THR A 9 8.56 -66.35 -4.20
N LEU A 10 8.31 -66.15 -2.91
CA LEU A 10 7.39 -65.11 -2.45
C LEU A 10 7.83 -63.77 -3.06
N PRO A 11 6.93 -62.99 -3.69
CA PRO A 11 7.29 -61.67 -4.19
C PRO A 11 7.90 -60.85 -3.07
N GLN A 12 9.11 -60.35 -3.26
CA GLN A 12 9.71 -59.44 -2.29
C GLN A 12 8.78 -58.23 -2.15
N LEU A 13 8.22 -58.05 -0.95
CA LEU A 13 7.39 -56.89 -0.66
C LEU A 13 8.20 -55.63 -0.97
N PRO A 14 7.73 -54.76 -1.88
CA PRO A 14 8.53 -53.64 -2.36
C PRO A 14 8.83 -52.71 -1.18
N THR A 15 10.13 -52.53 -0.91
CA THR A 15 10.63 -51.79 0.25
C THR A 15 10.20 -50.32 0.19
N PRO A 16 9.80 -49.68 1.31
CA PRO A 16 9.43 -48.27 1.30
C PRO A 16 10.54 -47.38 0.71
N SER A 17 10.17 -46.54 -0.26
CA SER A 17 11.14 -45.66 -0.91
C SER A 17 11.56 -44.56 0.04
N ALA A 18 12.87 -44.43 0.29
CA ALA A 18 13.41 -43.36 1.13
C ALA A 18 13.19 -41.98 0.46
N PRO A 19 13.07 -40.89 1.25
CA PRO A 19 12.99 -39.52 0.71
C PRO A 19 14.12 -39.22 -0.27
N GLY A 20 13.81 -38.58 -1.37
CA GLY A 20 14.77 -38.42 -2.47
C GLY A 20 14.44 -37.30 -3.45
N ARG A 21 15.27 -37.22 -4.48
CA ARG A 21 15.34 -36.14 -5.46
C ARG A 21 15.92 -36.63 -6.78
N GLU A 22 15.43 -36.09 -7.89
CA GLU A 22 15.96 -36.34 -9.23
C GLU A 22 15.98 -35.04 -10.07
N GLU A 23 17.06 -34.81 -10.80
CA GLU A 23 17.16 -33.74 -11.80
C GLU A 23 16.94 -34.31 -13.20
N VAL A 24 16.02 -33.73 -13.96
CA VAL A 24 15.67 -34.21 -15.30
C VAL A 24 15.93 -33.12 -16.32
N ARG A 25 16.90 -33.37 -17.20
CA ARG A 25 17.36 -32.40 -18.21
C ARG A 25 16.36 -32.24 -19.36
N ASP A 26 15.80 -33.35 -19.80
CA ASP A 26 14.99 -33.46 -21.01
C ASP A 26 13.58 -33.94 -20.63
N VAL A 27 12.57 -33.11 -20.92
CA VAL A 27 11.18 -33.31 -20.48
C VAL A 27 10.24 -32.88 -21.60
N PRO A 28 9.37 -33.78 -22.11
CA PRO A 28 8.43 -33.47 -23.18
C PRO A 28 7.59 -32.22 -22.90
N GLY A 29 7.62 -31.26 -23.81
CA GLY A 29 6.90 -29.99 -23.72
C GLY A 29 7.58 -28.91 -22.87
N LEU A 30 8.79 -29.11 -22.34
CA LEU A 30 9.59 -28.08 -21.65
C LEU A 30 10.86 -27.66 -22.43
N GLU A 31 11.09 -28.20 -23.61
CA GLU A 31 12.29 -27.98 -24.44
C GLU A 31 12.46 -26.49 -24.78
N GLY A 32 11.34 -25.79 -25.06
CA GLY A 32 11.30 -24.36 -25.34
C GLY A 32 11.46 -23.44 -24.12
N HIS A 33 11.61 -23.96 -22.89
CA HIS A 33 11.77 -23.12 -21.69
C HIS A 33 13.23 -22.70 -21.49
N ARG A 34 13.53 -21.43 -21.81
CA ARG A 34 14.86 -20.83 -21.69
C ARG A 34 15.29 -20.64 -20.23
N GLY A 35 16.42 -21.22 -19.82
CA GLY A 35 17.06 -20.95 -18.54
C GLY A 35 18.15 -21.96 -18.19
N PRO A 36 19.12 -21.62 -17.33
CA PRO A 36 20.02 -22.57 -16.69
C PRO A 36 19.30 -23.62 -15.82
N GLY A 37 20.03 -24.71 -15.52
CA GLY A 37 19.54 -25.83 -14.72
C GLY A 37 18.76 -26.88 -15.53
N PRO A 38 18.38 -28.02 -14.90
CA PRO A 38 17.55 -29.06 -15.51
C PRO A 38 16.17 -28.51 -15.89
N ALA A 39 15.45 -29.17 -16.81
CA ALA A 39 14.10 -28.77 -17.19
C ALA A 39 13.06 -29.06 -16.09
N LEU A 40 13.34 -30.01 -15.20
CA LEU A 40 12.48 -30.40 -14.08
C LEU A 40 13.32 -30.90 -12.91
N ILE A 41 12.87 -30.64 -11.69
CA ILE A 41 13.32 -31.33 -10.48
C ILE A 41 12.13 -32.08 -9.90
N LEU A 42 12.32 -33.36 -9.61
CA LEU A 42 11.40 -34.19 -8.84
C LEU A 42 11.93 -34.32 -7.41
N ARG A 43 11.06 -34.26 -6.42
CA ARG A 43 11.36 -34.57 -5.00
C ARG A 43 10.28 -35.47 -4.45
N TRP A 44 10.61 -36.36 -3.51
CA TRP A 44 9.62 -37.19 -2.82
C TRP A 44 10.00 -37.39 -1.35
N ASN A 45 9.01 -37.66 -0.51
CA ASN A 45 9.18 -38.06 0.90
C ASN A 45 9.18 -39.59 1.01
N THR A 46 9.11 -40.15 2.22
CA THR A 46 9.04 -41.60 2.41
C THR A 46 7.76 -42.15 1.79
N LEU A 47 7.90 -43.15 0.91
CA LEU A 47 6.76 -43.78 0.25
C LEU A 47 6.57 -45.19 0.78
N ASN A 48 5.53 -45.38 1.59
CA ASN A 48 4.91 -46.69 1.71
C ASN A 48 4.32 -47.06 0.34
N VAL A 49 4.39 -48.32 -0.08
CA VAL A 49 4.06 -48.70 -1.46
C VAL A 49 2.54 -48.82 -1.65
N THR A 50 1.91 -47.66 -1.84
CA THR A 50 0.51 -47.48 -2.20
C THR A 50 0.37 -47.18 -3.69
N ASP A 51 -0.76 -47.55 -4.28
CA ASP A 51 -1.14 -47.23 -5.66
C ASP A 51 -1.31 -45.71 -5.91
N ARG A 52 -1.47 -44.94 -4.83
CA ARG A 52 -1.71 -43.49 -4.82
C ARG A 52 -0.55 -42.71 -4.21
N VAL A 53 -0.21 -41.61 -4.88
CA VAL A 53 0.79 -40.60 -4.44
C VAL A 53 0.21 -39.21 -4.68
N ASP A 54 0.21 -38.36 -3.66
CA ASP A 54 -0.20 -36.95 -3.79
C ASP A 54 0.82 -36.17 -4.63
N VAL A 55 0.37 -35.19 -5.43
CA VAL A 55 1.22 -34.46 -6.39
C VAL A 55 1.24 -32.97 -6.08
N VAL A 56 2.43 -32.37 -5.98
CA VAL A 56 2.61 -30.92 -5.81
C VAL A 56 3.28 -30.32 -7.05
N LEU A 57 2.61 -29.42 -7.77
CA LEU A 57 3.21 -28.68 -8.90
C LEU A 57 3.52 -27.23 -8.48
N HIS A 58 4.77 -26.80 -8.64
CA HIS A 58 5.22 -25.45 -8.23
C HIS A 58 5.52 -24.50 -9.40
N PHE A 59 4.90 -23.33 -9.41
CA PHE A 59 5.17 -22.24 -10.36
C PHE A 59 5.99 -21.13 -9.69
N HIS A 60 7.29 -21.06 -10.01
CA HIS A 60 8.16 -19.99 -9.52
C HIS A 60 8.09 -18.72 -10.38
N GLY A 61 8.13 -17.54 -9.77
CA GLY A 61 8.13 -16.26 -10.47
C GLY A 61 9.51 -15.70 -10.78
N PHE A 62 9.63 -14.36 -10.66
CA PHE A 62 10.83 -13.57 -10.94
C PHE A 62 12.11 -14.11 -10.26
N SER A 63 13.27 -13.83 -10.86
CA SER A 63 14.58 -14.09 -10.24
C SER A 63 15.49 -12.88 -10.30
N GLY A 64 16.11 -12.53 -9.17
CA GLY A 64 17.11 -11.46 -9.09
C GLY A 64 18.38 -11.72 -9.90
N ARG A 65 18.59 -12.94 -10.40
CA ARG A 65 19.70 -13.31 -11.31
C ARG A 65 19.35 -13.18 -12.80
N GLY A 66 18.13 -12.78 -13.13
CA GLY A 66 17.66 -12.66 -14.51
C GLY A 66 17.87 -13.96 -15.29
N ALA A 67 18.41 -13.86 -16.51
CA ALA A 67 18.72 -15.00 -17.37
C ALA A 67 19.67 -16.04 -16.75
N ALA A 68 20.44 -15.67 -15.71
CA ALA A 68 21.40 -16.54 -15.02
C ALA A 68 20.81 -17.24 -13.78
N MET A 69 19.47 -17.33 -13.70
CA MET A 69 18.75 -18.13 -12.70
C MET A 69 18.96 -19.62 -12.99
N ASP A 70 19.44 -20.36 -11.99
CA ASP A 70 19.55 -21.81 -12.04
C ASP A 70 18.48 -22.45 -11.14
N LEU A 71 17.79 -23.46 -11.68
CA LEU A 71 16.63 -24.09 -11.02
C LEU A 71 17.02 -24.77 -9.69
N VAL A 72 18.19 -25.40 -9.62
CA VAL A 72 18.70 -26.11 -8.44
C VAL A 72 19.17 -25.11 -7.39
N ARG A 73 19.97 -24.12 -7.79
CA ARG A 73 20.58 -23.17 -6.85
C ARG A 73 19.59 -22.12 -6.33
N ASP A 74 18.76 -21.55 -7.20
CA ASP A 74 18.02 -20.32 -6.89
C ASP A 74 16.52 -20.53 -6.66
N LYS A 75 15.96 -21.68 -7.04
CA LYS A 75 14.49 -21.92 -7.01
C LYS A 75 14.06 -23.08 -6.16
N GLU A 76 14.75 -24.22 -6.22
CA GLU A 76 14.44 -25.35 -5.34
C GLU A 76 14.46 -24.96 -3.84
N PRO A 77 15.51 -24.31 -3.29
CA PRO A 77 15.55 -23.91 -1.87
C PRO A 77 14.57 -22.79 -1.49
N ALA A 78 13.96 -22.14 -2.49
CA ALA A 78 12.98 -21.06 -2.32
C ALA A 78 11.55 -21.48 -2.69
N SER A 79 11.33 -22.73 -3.11
CA SER A 79 10.03 -23.22 -3.59
C SER A 79 9.06 -23.55 -2.45
N GLY A 80 9.58 -23.92 -1.28
CA GLY A 80 8.79 -24.48 -0.17
C GLY A 80 8.40 -25.95 -0.37
N LEU A 81 8.93 -26.64 -1.39
CA LEU A 81 8.75 -28.09 -1.63
C LEU A 81 9.64 -28.94 -0.71
N ASP A 82 9.59 -28.66 0.58
CA ASP A 82 10.34 -29.35 1.62
C ASP A 82 9.41 -30.17 2.51
N TRP A 83 9.89 -31.31 3.01
CA TRP A 83 9.09 -32.27 3.76
C TRP A 83 9.17 -32.09 5.30
N GLY A 84 9.68 -30.93 5.74
CA GLY A 84 9.90 -30.47 7.14
C GLY A 84 10.57 -29.09 7.11
N ASP A 85 10.93 -28.48 8.25
CA ASP A 85 11.64 -27.17 8.23
C ASP A 85 13.02 -27.31 7.55
N PRO A 86 13.28 -26.64 6.40
CA PRO A 86 14.56 -26.74 5.70
C PRO A 86 15.73 -26.05 6.43
N ARG A 87 15.53 -25.67 7.70
CA ARG A 87 16.54 -25.12 8.61
C ARG A 87 16.69 -25.94 9.90
N GLY A 88 15.83 -26.94 10.14
CA GLY A 88 15.83 -27.74 11.37
C GLY A 88 15.48 -26.98 12.66
N LEU A 89 14.96 -25.76 12.55
CA LEU A 89 14.69 -24.87 13.71
C LEU A 89 13.29 -25.05 14.34
N ASP A 90 12.43 -25.86 13.73
CA ASP A 90 11.10 -26.16 14.23
C ASP A 90 10.90 -27.69 14.21
N PRO A 91 10.60 -28.32 15.36
CA PRO A 91 10.47 -29.78 15.47
C PRO A 91 9.10 -30.31 15.02
N THR A 92 8.18 -29.45 14.58
CA THR A 92 6.84 -29.88 14.10
C THR A 92 7.01 -30.90 12.96
N PRO A 93 6.37 -32.08 13.03
CA PRO A 93 6.40 -33.06 11.95
C PRO A 93 5.97 -32.44 10.62
N GLY A 94 6.79 -32.66 9.59
CA GLY A 94 6.46 -32.25 8.23
C GLY A 94 5.56 -33.25 7.51
N ARG A 95 5.61 -33.27 6.18
CA ARG A 95 4.64 -34.00 5.36
C ARG A 95 4.90 -35.51 5.36
N THR A 96 3.97 -36.28 5.92
CA THR A 96 4.04 -37.75 6.04
C THR A 96 3.32 -38.53 4.93
N ARG A 97 2.32 -37.93 4.26
CA ARG A 97 1.58 -38.59 3.16
C ARG A 97 2.49 -38.84 1.95
N PRO A 98 2.51 -40.02 1.30
CA PRO A 98 3.31 -40.30 0.11
C PRO A 98 3.10 -39.25 -0.99
N THR A 99 4.18 -38.56 -1.41
CA THR A 99 4.09 -37.34 -2.23
C THR A 99 5.21 -37.19 -3.25
N LEU A 100 4.85 -36.74 -4.46
CA LEU A 100 5.77 -36.30 -5.52
C LEU A 100 5.66 -34.78 -5.73
N GLY A 101 6.74 -34.06 -5.43
CA GLY A 101 6.92 -32.65 -5.76
C GLY A 101 7.53 -32.48 -7.15
N ILE A 102 6.93 -31.61 -7.96
CA ILE A 102 7.25 -31.33 -9.36
C ILE A 102 7.60 -29.84 -9.49
N LEU A 103 8.87 -29.55 -9.78
CA LEU A 103 9.39 -28.18 -9.96
C LEU A 103 9.94 -28.00 -11.39
N PRO A 104 9.13 -27.50 -12.34
CA PRO A 104 9.58 -27.23 -13.70
C PRO A 104 10.43 -25.97 -13.81
N ARG A 105 11.36 -25.96 -14.77
CA ARG A 105 12.08 -24.76 -15.21
C ARG A 105 11.10 -23.80 -15.86
N GLY A 106 11.04 -22.56 -15.39
CA GLY A 106 10.31 -21.49 -16.09
C GLY A 106 11.02 -21.07 -17.38
N HIS A 107 10.26 -20.55 -18.34
CA HIS A 107 10.80 -19.87 -19.51
C HIS A 107 11.24 -18.45 -19.12
N PHE A 108 12.50 -18.09 -19.37
CA PHE A 108 12.98 -16.72 -19.22
C PHE A 108 12.45 -15.83 -20.35
N TYR A 109 11.71 -14.78 -19.98
CA TYR A 109 11.30 -13.70 -20.89
C TYR A 109 11.86 -12.33 -20.46
N GLY A 110 12.37 -12.19 -19.24
CA GLY A 110 12.99 -10.98 -18.69
C GLY A 110 11.98 -9.87 -18.35
N GLY A 111 11.13 -9.48 -19.30
CA GLY A 111 10.17 -8.38 -19.16
C GLY A 111 10.85 -7.02 -18.90
N ARG A 112 10.06 -6.05 -18.42
CA ARG A 112 10.54 -4.67 -18.16
C ARG A 112 11.63 -4.56 -17.09
N THR A 113 11.85 -5.61 -16.30
CA THR A 113 12.79 -5.66 -15.18
C THR A 113 14.01 -6.53 -15.43
N GLY A 114 14.07 -7.28 -16.54
CA GLY A 114 15.12 -8.27 -16.82
C GLY A 114 15.09 -9.53 -15.93
N THR A 115 14.05 -9.70 -15.10
CA THR A 115 13.94 -10.76 -14.07
C THR A 115 12.79 -11.75 -14.29
N GLY A 116 11.97 -11.55 -15.33
CA GLY A 116 10.72 -12.29 -15.58
C GLY A 116 10.90 -13.74 -16.05
N TYR A 117 10.15 -14.63 -15.39
CA TYR A 117 9.96 -16.04 -15.75
C TYR A 117 8.46 -16.35 -15.83
N ASP A 118 8.05 -17.13 -16.82
CA ASP A 118 6.69 -17.65 -16.99
C ASP A 118 6.69 -19.13 -17.46
N PHE A 119 5.53 -19.69 -17.79
CA PHE A 119 5.40 -21.12 -18.13
C PHE A 119 4.56 -21.36 -19.40
N PRO A 120 4.93 -20.76 -20.55
CA PRO A 120 4.10 -20.68 -21.75
C PRO A 120 3.67 -22.06 -22.28
N ALA A 121 4.48 -23.10 -22.10
CA ALA A 121 4.15 -24.45 -22.54
C ALA A 121 3.16 -25.19 -21.62
N LEU A 122 3.09 -24.86 -20.32
CA LEU A 122 2.21 -25.52 -19.34
C LEU A 122 0.84 -24.85 -19.20
N VAL A 123 0.74 -23.57 -19.58
CA VAL A 123 -0.50 -22.77 -19.59
C VAL A 123 -1.31 -22.90 -20.90
N ARG A 124 -1.05 -23.96 -21.65
CA ARG A 124 -1.89 -24.46 -22.76
C ARG A 124 -2.89 -25.48 -22.21
N PRO A 125 -4.09 -25.61 -22.79
CA PRO A 125 -5.06 -26.62 -22.36
C PRO A 125 -4.46 -28.02 -22.30
N GLY A 126 -4.73 -28.74 -21.21
CA GLY A 126 -4.23 -30.10 -20.97
C GLY A 126 -2.75 -30.20 -20.54
N ALA A 127 -1.85 -29.32 -20.99
CA ALA A 127 -0.40 -29.51 -20.89
C ALA A 127 0.14 -29.67 -19.45
N ALA A 128 -0.43 -28.97 -18.46
CA ALA A 128 -0.05 -29.19 -17.06
C ALA A 128 -0.44 -30.59 -16.55
N ARG A 129 -1.54 -31.19 -17.05
CA ARG A 129 -1.91 -32.59 -16.74
C ARG A 129 -0.95 -33.59 -17.38
N GLU A 130 -0.42 -33.27 -18.56
CA GLU A 130 0.54 -34.10 -19.28
C GLU A 130 1.89 -34.14 -18.55
N LEU A 131 2.39 -33.00 -18.07
CA LEU A 131 3.58 -32.95 -17.21
C LEU A 131 3.40 -33.75 -15.92
N ILE A 132 2.23 -33.65 -15.28
CA ILE A 132 1.90 -34.43 -14.06
C ILE A 132 1.93 -35.93 -14.36
N ARG A 133 1.25 -36.38 -15.43
CA ARG A 133 1.23 -37.79 -15.83
C ARG A 133 2.64 -38.31 -16.12
N TRP A 134 3.39 -37.62 -16.98
CA TRP A 134 4.76 -38.00 -17.33
C TRP A 134 5.69 -38.05 -16.11
N SER A 135 5.52 -37.14 -15.15
CA SER A 135 6.27 -37.15 -13.90
C SER A 135 5.93 -38.37 -13.02
N LEU A 136 4.65 -38.76 -12.96
CA LEU A 136 4.21 -39.99 -12.28
C LEU A 136 4.72 -41.24 -13.00
N ASP A 137 4.62 -41.31 -14.32
CA ASP A 137 5.08 -42.45 -15.14
C ASP A 137 6.59 -42.67 -14.98
N ARG A 138 7.38 -41.59 -15.10
CA ARG A 138 8.83 -41.59 -14.85
C ARG A 138 9.15 -42.06 -13.44
N PHE A 139 8.40 -41.56 -12.46
CA PHE A 139 8.66 -41.84 -11.06
C PHE A 139 8.24 -43.26 -10.64
N ALA A 140 7.15 -43.80 -11.22
CA ALA A 140 6.73 -45.18 -11.08
C ALA A 140 7.84 -46.15 -11.54
N ALA A 141 8.39 -45.92 -12.73
CA ALA A 141 9.55 -46.65 -13.24
C ALA A 141 10.79 -46.49 -12.33
N ARG A 142 11.01 -45.29 -11.75
CA ARG A 142 12.13 -45.02 -10.84
C ARG A 142 12.03 -45.75 -9.49
N VAL A 143 10.83 -46.10 -9.02
CA VAL A 143 10.62 -46.87 -7.77
C VAL A 143 10.20 -48.34 -8.00
N GLY A 144 10.12 -48.78 -9.26
CA GLY A 144 9.86 -50.18 -9.60
C GLY A 144 8.39 -50.62 -9.50
N VAL A 145 7.43 -49.70 -9.63
CA VAL A 145 5.99 -50.01 -9.65
C VAL A 145 5.40 -49.81 -11.06
N PRO A 146 4.37 -50.59 -11.47
CA PRO A 146 3.86 -50.52 -12.86
C PRO A 146 3.22 -49.18 -13.24
N ALA A 147 2.57 -48.51 -12.28
CA ALA A 147 1.94 -47.21 -12.46
C ALA A 147 1.73 -46.54 -11.08
N LEU A 148 1.51 -45.22 -11.07
CA LEU A 148 1.11 -44.46 -9.89
C LEU A 148 -0.11 -43.59 -10.19
N THR A 149 -1.14 -43.70 -9.36
CA THR A 149 -2.36 -42.91 -9.44
C THR A 149 -2.17 -41.59 -8.67
N PRO A 150 -2.56 -40.42 -9.22
CA PRO A 150 -2.55 -39.17 -8.47
C PRO A 150 -3.55 -39.23 -7.31
N GLY A 151 -3.06 -38.93 -6.10
CA GLY A 151 -3.88 -38.65 -4.92
C GLY A 151 -4.36 -37.19 -4.91
N ARG A 152 -4.11 -36.47 -3.83
CA ARG A 152 -4.37 -35.02 -3.74
C ARG A 152 -3.46 -34.28 -4.72
N LEU A 153 -4.04 -33.50 -5.63
CA LEU A 153 -3.31 -32.55 -6.47
C LEU A 153 -3.23 -31.19 -5.78
N ILE A 154 -2.02 -30.67 -5.63
CA ILE A 154 -1.70 -29.42 -4.94
C ILE A 154 -1.00 -28.50 -5.96
N LEU A 155 -1.53 -27.30 -6.21
CA LEU A 155 -0.82 -26.26 -6.97
C LEU A 155 -0.21 -25.26 -6.01
N THR A 156 1.08 -24.95 -6.18
CA THR A 156 1.76 -23.91 -5.43
C THR A 156 2.36 -22.88 -6.37
N ALA A 157 2.37 -21.61 -5.98
CA ALA A 157 3.00 -20.56 -6.77
C ALA A 157 3.69 -19.52 -5.90
N HIS A 158 4.84 -19.03 -6.36
CA HIS A 158 5.56 -17.93 -5.73
C HIS A 158 5.72 -16.75 -6.68
N SER A 159 5.49 -15.54 -6.19
CA SER A 159 5.77 -14.31 -6.93
C SER A 159 5.06 -14.31 -8.31
N GLY A 160 5.72 -13.87 -9.38
CA GLY A 160 5.16 -13.87 -10.75
C GLY A 160 4.57 -15.21 -11.25
N GLY A 161 4.90 -16.34 -10.62
CA GLY A 161 4.36 -17.67 -10.98
C GLY A 161 2.84 -17.81 -10.80
N GLY A 162 2.21 -16.94 -9.99
CA GLY A 162 0.75 -16.89 -9.84
C GLY A 162 0.02 -16.67 -11.19
N ALA A 163 0.64 -15.96 -12.12
CA ALA A 163 0.11 -15.74 -13.47
C ALA A 163 -0.04 -17.04 -14.29
N ALA A 164 0.80 -18.05 -14.02
CA ALA A 164 0.67 -19.37 -14.63
C ALA A 164 -0.38 -20.21 -13.91
N LEU A 165 -0.39 -20.19 -12.58
CA LEU A 165 -1.38 -20.90 -11.76
C LEU A 165 -2.82 -20.49 -12.12
N TRP A 166 -3.09 -19.19 -12.34
CA TRP A 166 -4.41 -18.71 -12.81
C TRP A 166 -4.87 -19.29 -14.14
N ARG A 167 -3.94 -19.53 -15.07
CA ARG A 167 -4.26 -20.11 -16.38
C ARG A 167 -4.45 -21.62 -16.29
N VAL A 168 -3.65 -22.28 -15.45
CA VAL A 168 -3.77 -23.72 -15.17
C VAL A 168 -5.07 -24.04 -14.43
N LEU A 169 -5.56 -23.16 -13.53
CA LEU A 169 -6.86 -23.31 -12.85
C LEU A 169 -8.10 -23.20 -13.78
N ALA A 170 -7.93 -22.85 -15.06
CA ALA A 170 -9.03 -22.95 -16.03
C ALA A 170 -9.31 -24.41 -16.43
N ASP A 171 -8.26 -25.23 -16.53
CA ASP A 171 -8.32 -26.60 -17.06
C ASP A 171 -7.98 -27.68 -16.00
N LEU A 172 -7.43 -27.31 -14.84
CA LEU A 172 -7.14 -28.22 -13.73
C LEU A 172 -7.94 -27.79 -12.49
N ASP A 173 -8.56 -28.76 -11.85
CA ASP A 173 -9.27 -28.60 -10.57
C ASP A 173 -8.48 -29.31 -9.45
N PRO A 174 -7.47 -28.65 -8.86
CA PRO A 174 -6.68 -29.22 -7.77
C PRO A 174 -7.50 -29.33 -6.48
N HIS A 175 -6.97 -30.06 -5.52
CA HIS A 175 -7.49 -30.10 -4.16
C HIS A 175 -7.07 -28.83 -3.40
N GLU A 176 -5.80 -28.45 -3.52
CA GLU A 176 -5.21 -27.35 -2.74
C GLU A 176 -4.52 -26.33 -3.64
N VAL A 177 -4.60 -25.05 -3.25
CA VAL A 177 -3.87 -23.95 -3.88
C VAL A 177 -3.15 -23.13 -2.81
N HIS A 178 -1.81 -23.09 -2.87
CA HIS A 178 -0.97 -22.29 -1.97
C HIS A 178 -0.26 -21.19 -2.76
N ALA A 179 -0.66 -19.93 -2.54
CA ALA A 179 -0.16 -18.77 -3.27
C ALA A 179 0.72 -17.89 -2.36
N PHE A 180 2.03 -17.95 -2.58
CA PHE A 180 3.04 -17.24 -1.80
C PHE A 180 3.38 -15.91 -2.48
N ASP A 181 2.71 -14.87 -2.02
CA ASP A 181 2.84 -13.47 -2.43
C ASP A 181 2.87 -13.31 -3.96
N ALA A 182 1.86 -13.91 -4.60
CA ALA A 182 1.82 -14.20 -6.04
C ALA A 182 0.66 -13.53 -6.81
N LEU A 183 -0.23 -12.81 -6.12
CA LEU A 183 -1.50 -12.33 -6.70
C LEU A 183 -1.29 -11.00 -7.46
N TYR A 184 -0.66 -11.03 -8.64
CA TYR A 184 -0.42 -9.82 -9.45
C TYR A 184 -1.61 -9.43 -10.34
N GLN A 185 -2.66 -10.25 -10.39
CA GLN A 185 -3.88 -10.08 -11.18
C GLN A 185 -5.11 -10.16 -10.24
N SER A 186 -6.29 -9.77 -10.74
CA SER A 186 -7.55 -9.95 -10.00
C SER A 186 -7.70 -11.40 -9.49
N PRO A 187 -8.21 -11.59 -8.26
CA PRO A 187 -8.44 -12.91 -7.68
C PRO A 187 -9.74 -13.57 -8.16
N ASP A 188 -10.54 -12.97 -9.06
CA ASP A 188 -11.85 -13.50 -9.45
C ASP A 188 -11.83 -14.97 -9.95
N PRO A 189 -10.84 -15.42 -10.76
CA PRO A 189 -10.77 -16.83 -11.17
C PRO A 189 -10.50 -17.78 -9.99
N LEU A 190 -9.62 -17.37 -9.08
CA LEU A 190 -9.30 -18.10 -7.85
C LEU A 190 -10.54 -18.21 -6.96
N LEU A 191 -11.26 -17.10 -6.77
CA LEU A 191 -12.47 -17.06 -5.94
C LEU A 191 -13.60 -17.92 -6.52
N ARG A 192 -13.76 -17.95 -7.85
CA ARG A 192 -14.72 -18.87 -8.51
C ARG A 192 -14.34 -20.35 -8.37
N TRP A 193 -13.06 -20.69 -8.33
CA TRP A 193 -12.60 -22.05 -8.02
C TRP A 193 -12.82 -22.39 -6.53
N ALA A 194 -12.41 -21.49 -5.64
CA ALA A 194 -12.55 -21.66 -4.20
C ALA A 194 -14.00 -21.79 -3.75
N GLY A 195 -14.95 -21.04 -4.35
CA GLY A 195 -16.37 -21.15 -4.06
C GLY A 195 -16.91 -22.56 -4.25
N ARG A 196 -16.69 -23.18 -5.42
CA ARG A 196 -17.11 -24.57 -5.71
C ARG A 196 -16.49 -25.59 -4.74
N ARG A 197 -15.26 -25.33 -4.30
CA ARG A 197 -14.55 -26.21 -3.35
C ARG A 197 -15.09 -26.04 -1.92
N ILE A 198 -15.36 -24.81 -1.48
CA ILE A 198 -16.05 -24.48 -0.22
C ILE A 198 -17.45 -25.10 -0.18
N GLU A 199 -18.25 -24.96 -1.24
CA GLU A 199 -19.59 -25.55 -1.37
C GLU A 199 -19.56 -27.08 -1.21
N ARG A 200 -18.63 -27.74 -1.91
CA ARG A 200 -18.44 -29.21 -1.84
C ARG A 200 -17.98 -29.65 -0.45
N ASP A 201 -17.02 -28.96 0.13
CA ASP A 201 -16.43 -29.32 1.43
C ASP A 201 -17.40 -29.02 2.60
N ALA A 202 -18.29 -28.03 2.45
CA ALA A 202 -19.34 -27.71 3.41
C ALA A 202 -20.45 -28.78 3.50
N ALA A 203 -20.55 -29.67 2.51
CA ALA A 203 -21.47 -30.82 2.53
C ALA A 203 -20.94 -32.02 3.32
N ALA A 204 -19.70 -31.95 3.85
CA ALA A 204 -19.14 -33.02 4.69
C ALA A 204 -19.79 -33.06 6.10
N PRO A 205 -20.00 -34.25 6.70
CA PRO A 205 -20.52 -34.37 8.06
C PRO A 205 -19.63 -33.64 9.08
N ALA A 206 -20.23 -32.83 9.96
CA ALA A 206 -19.51 -31.98 10.90
C ALA A 206 -18.57 -32.78 11.82
N ASP A 207 -19.05 -33.89 12.38
CA ASP A 207 -18.29 -34.75 13.30
C ASP A 207 -17.12 -35.50 12.61
N GLY A 208 -17.09 -35.50 11.28
CA GLY A 208 -16.01 -36.07 10.46
C GLY A 208 -15.17 -35.04 9.71
N LEU A 209 -15.45 -33.74 9.82
CA LEU A 209 -14.90 -32.70 8.94
C LEU A 209 -13.36 -32.68 8.95
N ASP A 210 -12.75 -32.82 10.12
CA ASP A 210 -11.28 -32.82 10.26
C ASP A 210 -10.60 -34.00 9.57
N ALA A 211 -11.26 -35.16 9.48
CA ALA A 211 -10.79 -36.30 8.71
C ALA A 211 -11.06 -36.10 7.21
N TYR A 212 -12.28 -35.71 6.86
CA TYR A 212 -12.68 -35.40 5.48
C TYR A 212 -11.73 -34.40 4.82
N MET A 213 -11.40 -33.29 5.48
CA MET A 213 -10.55 -32.25 4.91
C MET A 213 -9.09 -32.71 4.72
N ARG A 214 -8.58 -33.52 5.65
CA ARG A 214 -7.23 -34.11 5.60
C ARG A 214 -7.08 -35.14 4.46
N GLU A 215 -8.16 -35.82 4.10
CA GLU A 215 -8.16 -36.86 3.08
C GLU A 215 -8.63 -36.34 1.71
N GLN A 216 -9.79 -35.69 1.64
CA GLN A 216 -10.57 -35.47 0.41
C GLN A 216 -10.95 -33.99 0.17
N GLY A 217 -11.12 -33.20 1.24
CA GLY A 217 -11.45 -31.76 1.18
C GLY A 217 -10.34 -30.90 0.57
N GLY A 218 -10.66 -29.68 0.18
CA GLY A 218 -9.71 -28.74 -0.46
C GLY A 218 -9.11 -27.71 0.49
N ALA A 219 -8.27 -26.82 -0.07
CA ALA A 219 -7.73 -25.67 0.66
C ALA A 219 -7.31 -24.52 -0.27
N LEU A 220 -7.40 -23.29 0.22
CA LEU A 220 -6.80 -22.11 -0.39
C LEU A 220 -6.07 -21.30 0.67
N ARG A 221 -4.74 -21.24 0.59
CA ARG A 221 -3.92 -20.39 1.46
C ARG A 221 -3.16 -19.35 0.63
N VAL A 222 -3.58 -18.09 0.73
CA VAL A 222 -2.92 -16.95 0.09
C VAL A 222 -2.11 -16.20 1.14
N LEU A 223 -0.78 -16.36 1.14
CA LEU A 223 0.10 -15.64 2.07
C LEU A 223 0.68 -14.42 1.36
N TYR A 224 0.51 -13.21 1.89
CA TYR A 224 0.90 -11.98 1.18
C TYR A 224 1.61 -10.96 2.06
N THR A 225 2.45 -10.12 1.46
CA THR A 225 3.23 -9.09 2.19
C THR A 225 2.56 -7.72 2.18
N ALA A 226 2.83 -6.90 3.20
CA ALA A 226 2.36 -5.51 3.23
C ALA A 226 3.12 -4.65 2.19
N GLY A 227 2.39 -3.85 1.41
CA GLY A 227 2.97 -2.91 0.44
C GLY A 227 3.55 -3.54 -0.84
N GLY A 228 3.52 -4.87 -0.99
CA GLY A 228 3.87 -5.55 -2.24
C GLY A 228 2.88 -5.25 -3.37
N GLY A 229 3.32 -5.39 -4.63
CA GLY A 229 2.48 -5.21 -5.83
C GLY A 229 1.33 -6.21 -5.97
N THR A 230 1.24 -7.16 -5.03
CA THR A 230 0.24 -8.21 -4.85
C THR A 230 -0.81 -7.87 -3.79
N ALA A 231 -0.50 -6.95 -2.87
CA ALA A 231 -1.25 -6.75 -1.63
C ALA A 231 -2.71 -6.29 -1.86
N GLY A 232 -2.98 -5.56 -2.95
CA GLY A 232 -4.33 -5.16 -3.33
C GLY A 232 -5.22 -6.34 -3.69
N ASN A 233 -4.78 -7.17 -4.64
CA ASN A 233 -5.51 -8.36 -5.09
C ASN A 233 -5.59 -9.42 -3.98
N SER A 234 -4.58 -9.54 -3.11
CA SER A 234 -4.61 -10.43 -1.95
C SER A 234 -5.61 -9.96 -0.87
N LEU A 235 -5.75 -8.65 -0.65
CA LEU A 235 -6.79 -8.10 0.22
C LEU A 235 -8.19 -8.27 -0.37
N GLU A 236 -8.32 -8.21 -1.69
CA GLU A 236 -9.55 -8.53 -2.41
C GLU A 236 -9.88 -10.03 -2.34
N ALA A 237 -8.89 -10.92 -2.48
CA ALA A 237 -9.04 -12.35 -2.25
C ALA A 237 -9.53 -12.64 -0.83
N ARG A 238 -8.98 -11.95 0.18
CA ARG A 238 -9.44 -12.03 1.57
C ARG A 238 -10.91 -11.65 1.70
N ARG A 239 -11.31 -10.49 1.16
CA ARG A 239 -12.73 -10.05 1.14
C ARG A 239 -13.65 -10.99 0.36
N GLY A 240 -13.12 -11.66 -0.67
CA GLY A 240 -13.82 -12.71 -1.40
C GLY A 240 -14.10 -13.94 -0.54
N LEU A 241 -13.06 -14.47 0.12
CA LEU A 241 -13.17 -15.61 1.03
C LEU A 241 -14.00 -15.28 2.26
N ASP A 242 -13.85 -14.10 2.85
CA ASP A 242 -14.67 -13.61 3.97
C ASP A 242 -16.18 -13.67 3.65
N ARG A 243 -16.58 -13.50 2.38
CA ARG A 243 -17.97 -13.63 1.88
C ARG A 243 -18.36 -15.09 1.62
N LEU A 244 -17.53 -15.85 0.91
CA LEU A 244 -17.79 -17.27 0.61
C LEU A 244 -17.90 -18.13 1.88
N LEU A 245 -17.14 -17.79 2.93
CA LEU A 245 -17.09 -18.48 4.21
C LEU A 245 -18.04 -17.89 5.26
N ALA A 246 -18.99 -17.02 4.86
CA ALA A 246 -19.96 -16.43 5.77
C ALA A 246 -20.96 -17.48 6.31
N GLY A 247 -21.39 -18.42 5.46
CA GLY A 247 -22.22 -19.56 5.85
C GLY A 247 -21.43 -20.80 6.32
N HIS A 248 -20.11 -20.78 6.19
CA HIS A 248 -19.24 -21.95 6.42
C HIS A 248 -18.01 -21.61 7.30
N PRO A 249 -18.20 -21.03 8.50
CA PRO A 249 -17.09 -20.57 9.35
C PRO A 249 -16.13 -21.69 9.76
N GLN A 250 -16.59 -22.94 9.83
CA GLN A 250 -15.76 -24.12 10.13
C GLN A 250 -14.65 -24.37 9.11
N LEU A 251 -14.81 -23.93 7.86
CA LEU A 251 -13.82 -24.13 6.79
C LEU A 251 -12.68 -23.09 6.79
N ARG A 252 -12.74 -22.05 7.64
CA ARG A 252 -11.84 -20.88 7.62
C ARG A 252 -10.35 -21.18 7.82
N ARG A 253 -9.98 -22.31 8.42
CA ARG A 253 -8.57 -22.68 8.60
C ARG A 253 -7.89 -23.20 7.32
N TRP A 254 -8.68 -23.78 6.40
CA TRP A 254 -8.20 -24.24 5.10
C TRP A 254 -8.34 -23.19 3.99
N TYR A 255 -9.33 -22.28 4.12
CA TYR A 255 -9.62 -21.23 3.15
C TYR A 255 -9.34 -19.85 3.75
N ALA A 256 -8.12 -19.34 3.55
CA ALA A 256 -7.64 -18.11 4.16
C ALA A 256 -6.74 -17.30 3.22
N ALA A 257 -6.81 -15.97 3.34
CA ALA A 257 -5.83 -15.06 2.78
C ALA A 257 -5.25 -14.22 3.92
N GLU A 258 -3.95 -14.38 4.19
CA GLU A 258 -3.32 -14.00 5.46
C GLU A 258 -2.11 -13.10 5.22
N LEU A 259 -2.04 -12.00 5.96
CA LEU A 259 -0.93 -11.07 5.92
C LEU A 259 0.27 -11.64 6.68
N THR A 260 1.46 -11.59 6.08
CA THR A 260 2.72 -11.98 6.73
C THR A 260 3.72 -10.83 6.83
N ALA A 261 4.51 -10.83 7.89
CA ALA A 261 5.71 -10.00 8.06
C ALA A 261 6.97 -10.65 7.46
N VAL A 262 6.90 -11.91 7.00
CA VAL A 262 8.01 -12.60 6.32
C VAL A 262 8.29 -11.94 4.97
N SER A 263 9.57 -11.73 4.65
CA SER A 263 9.98 -11.08 3.40
C SER A 263 9.59 -11.93 2.18
N HIS A 264 9.20 -11.25 1.09
CA HIS A 264 8.66 -11.84 -0.15
C HIS A 264 9.35 -13.15 -0.61
N GLY A 265 10.69 -13.21 -0.60
CA GLY A 265 11.45 -14.38 -1.05
C GLY A 265 11.43 -15.57 -0.08
N GLU A 266 11.23 -15.35 1.22
CA GLU A 266 11.26 -16.40 2.26
C GLU A 266 9.87 -16.98 2.55
N VAL A 267 8.78 -16.39 2.03
CA VAL A 267 7.40 -16.85 2.31
C VAL A 267 7.18 -18.34 1.99
N PRO A 268 7.59 -18.89 0.83
CA PRO A 268 7.42 -20.32 0.55
C PRO A 268 8.31 -21.18 1.45
N ARG A 269 9.56 -20.77 1.68
CA ARG A 269 10.53 -21.51 2.50
C ARG A 269 10.12 -21.59 3.98
N ARG A 270 9.48 -20.54 4.51
CA ARG A 270 9.05 -20.46 5.91
C ARG A 270 7.73 -21.20 6.20
N PHE A 271 6.81 -21.26 5.23
CA PHE A 271 5.45 -21.76 5.44
C PHE A 271 5.03 -22.92 4.52
N GLY A 272 5.66 -23.11 3.36
CA GLY A 272 5.27 -24.10 2.35
C GLY A 272 5.27 -25.52 2.91
N TRP A 273 6.35 -25.94 3.56
CA TRP A 273 6.45 -27.26 4.19
C TRP A 273 5.36 -27.51 5.25
N ARG A 274 4.89 -26.47 5.96
CA ARG A 274 3.79 -26.58 6.95
C ARG A 274 2.45 -26.77 6.27
N LEU A 275 2.15 -25.97 5.25
CA LEU A 275 0.92 -26.10 4.47
C LEU A 275 0.88 -27.41 3.68
N LEU A 276 2.04 -27.94 3.31
CA LEU A 276 2.16 -29.28 2.74
C LEU A 276 1.97 -30.37 3.81
N ALA A 277 2.35 -30.16 5.07
CA ALA A 277 2.05 -31.10 6.16
C ALA A 277 0.56 -31.09 6.55
N ASP A 278 -0.02 -29.91 6.77
CA ASP A 278 -1.45 -29.67 6.95
C ASP A 278 -1.84 -28.31 6.34
N ALA A 279 -2.68 -28.33 5.30
CA ALA A 279 -3.18 -27.11 4.66
C ALA A 279 -4.12 -26.29 5.57
N GLY A 280 -4.60 -26.86 6.67
CA GLY A 280 -5.35 -26.20 7.74
C GLY A 280 -4.47 -25.59 8.84
N ALA A 281 -3.14 -25.73 8.77
CA ALA A 281 -2.25 -25.38 9.87
C ALA A 281 -2.30 -23.88 10.25
N ALA A 282 -2.24 -23.61 11.55
CA ALA A 282 -1.90 -22.30 12.08
C ALA A 282 -0.44 -21.97 11.78
N LEU A 283 -0.15 -20.77 11.27
CA LEU A 283 1.18 -20.38 10.79
C LEU A 283 1.83 -19.35 11.72
N PRO A 284 2.98 -19.66 12.35
CA PRO A 284 3.59 -18.77 13.35
C PRO A 284 3.95 -17.39 12.78
N GLY A 285 3.42 -16.34 13.40
CA GLY A 285 3.63 -14.95 12.98
C GLY A 285 2.66 -14.45 11.90
N LEU A 286 1.55 -15.15 11.64
CA LEU A 286 0.43 -14.65 10.83
C LEU A 286 -0.74 -14.18 11.69
N SER A 287 -1.57 -13.30 11.12
CA SER A 287 -2.89 -12.94 11.68
C SER A 287 -3.98 -13.74 10.97
N SER A 288 -4.31 -14.93 11.49
CA SER A 288 -5.27 -15.87 10.87
C SER A 288 -6.75 -15.48 11.07
N PRO A 289 -7.69 -15.96 10.22
CA PRO A 289 -9.11 -15.56 10.26
C PRO A 289 -9.89 -16.33 11.34
N GLY A 290 -10.69 -15.62 12.13
CA GLY A 290 -11.27 -16.18 13.36
C GLY A 290 -12.54 -17.04 13.20
N THR A 291 -12.68 -17.98 14.14
CA THR A 291 -13.94 -18.55 14.66
C THR A 291 -14.16 -18.05 16.10
N PRO A 292 -15.40 -18.02 16.62
CA PRO A 292 -15.70 -17.36 17.90
C PRO A 292 -15.38 -18.25 19.11
N SER A 293 -14.46 -17.81 19.97
CA SER A 293 -14.21 -18.43 21.27
C SER A 293 -15.20 -17.93 22.32
N THR A 294 -16.18 -18.77 22.67
CA THR A 294 -16.86 -18.70 23.96
C THR A 294 -16.04 -19.49 24.97
N PRO A 295 -15.69 -18.90 26.13
CA PRO A 295 -15.69 -19.65 27.37
C PRO A 295 -16.43 -18.93 28.50
N SER A 296 -16.86 -19.72 29.47
CA SER A 296 -17.69 -19.32 30.61
C SER A 296 -16.95 -18.41 31.61
N GLY A 297 -17.68 -17.45 32.17
CA GLY A 297 -17.29 -16.63 33.32
C GLY A 297 -18.53 -15.92 33.89
N PRO A 298 -18.63 -15.67 35.21
CA PRO A 298 -19.86 -15.16 35.81
C PRO A 298 -20.17 -13.74 35.34
N GLY A 299 -21.41 -13.49 34.89
CA GLY A 299 -21.88 -12.16 34.48
C GLY A 299 -22.66 -12.08 33.17
N GLY A 300 -22.83 -13.18 32.41
CA GLY A 300 -23.80 -13.29 31.30
C GLY A 300 -23.60 -12.40 30.06
N ARG A 301 -22.67 -11.45 30.08
CA ARG A 301 -22.44 -10.46 29.01
C ARG A 301 -21.46 -10.96 27.93
N PRO A 302 -21.69 -10.63 26.64
CA PRO A 302 -20.81 -11.05 25.54
C PRO A 302 -19.48 -10.30 25.53
N THR A 303 -18.41 -10.96 25.06
CA THR A 303 -17.09 -10.34 24.89
C THR A 303 -17.01 -9.54 23.58
N LEU A 304 -16.62 -8.26 23.65
CA LEU A 304 -16.66 -7.32 22.52
C LEU A 304 -15.27 -6.84 22.09
N ARG A 305 -15.00 -6.78 20.78
CA ARG A 305 -13.72 -6.36 20.19
C ARG A 305 -13.94 -5.68 18.83
N VAL A 306 -12.88 -5.14 18.20
CA VAL A 306 -13.01 -4.50 16.88
C VAL A 306 -13.70 -5.41 15.87
N GLY A 307 -14.77 -4.90 15.24
CA GLY A 307 -15.63 -5.65 14.32
C GLY A 307 -16.88 -6.26 14.97
N SER A 308 -16.97 -6.34 16.31
CA SER A 308 -18.22 -6.65 17.01
C SER A 308 -19.30 -5.60 16.69
N ARG A 309 -20.56 -6.04 16.60
CA ARG A 309 -21.73 -5.20 16.34
C ARG A 309 -22.94 -5.65 17.17
N GLY A 310 -23.90 -4.75 17.40
CA GLY A 310 -25.15 -5.01 18.11
C GLY A 310 -25.28 -4.26 19.43
N GLU A 311 -26.41 -4.46 20.13
CA GLU A 311 -26.79 -3.59 21.26
C GLU A 311 -25.82 -3.62 22.45
N ALA A 312 -25.16 -4.75 22.71
CA ALA A 312 -24.11 -4.83 23.72
C ALA A 312 -22.93 -3.85 23.43
N VAL A 313 -22.61 -3.61 22.15
CA VAL A 313 -21.61 -2.60 21.76
C VAL A 313 -22.14 -1.20 22.02
N ARG A 314 -23.43 -0.95 21.76
CA ARG A 314 -24.08 0.34 22.00
C ARG A 314 -24.12 0.68 23.49
N GLU A 315 -24.45 -0.29 24.35
CA GLU A 315 -24.39 -0.13 25.80
C GLU A 315 -22.95 0.13 26.29
N ALA A 316 -21.96 -0.58 25.74
CA ALA A 316 -20.56 -0.34 26.04
C ALA A 316 -20.10 1.07 25.64
N GLN A 317 -20.42 1.53 24.43
CA GLN A 317 -20.14 2.89 23.95
C GLN A 317 -20.75 3.93 24.90
N ARG A 318 -22.01 3.75 25.31
CA ARG A 318 -22.74 4.60 26.26
C ARG A 318 -22.04 4.68 27.63
N ARG A 319 -21.59 3.55 28.17
CA ARG A 319 -20.86 3.50 29.46
C ARG A 319 -19.47 4.15 29.37
N LEU A 320 -18.75 3.95 28.27
CA LEU A 320 -17.47 4.62 28.01
C LEU A 320 -17.64 6.14 27.86
N ASN A 321 -18.73 6.60 27.23
CA ASN A 321 -19.08 8.02 27.13
C ASN A 321 -19.30 8.65 28.52
N ALA A 322 -20.01 7.96 29.42
CA ALA A 322 -20.19 8.42 30.80
C ALA A 322 -18.85 8.53 31.56
N VAL A 323 -17.93 7.58 31.39
CA VAL A 323 -16.59 7.66 32.00
C VAL A 323 -15.74 8.77 31.39
N HIS A 324 -15.76 8.94 30.06
CA HIS A 324 -15.09 10.07 29.40
C HIS A 324 -15.59 11.42 29.95
N ALA A 325 -16.92 11.60 30.05
CA ALA A 325 -17.51 12.83 30.59
C ALA A 325 -17.12 13.07 32.05
N ARG A 326 -17.08 12.02 32.88
CA ARG A 326 -16.65 12.10 34.29
C ARG A 326 -15.18 12.51 34.43
N GLU A 327 -14.28 11.97 33.60
CA GLU A 327 -12.87 12.34 33.62
C GLU A 327 -12.64 13.79 33.16
N VAL A 328 -13.31 14.22 32.09
CA VAL A 328 -13.25 15.62 31.60
C VAL A 328 -13.81 16.59 32.64
N ALA A 329 -14.95 16.27 33.26
CA ALA A 329 -15.54 17.08 34.33
C ALA A 329 -14.64 17.17 35.58
N ALA A 330 -13.79 16.17 35.82
CA ALA A 330 -12.78 16.18 36.87
C ALA A 330 -11.44 16.83 36.45
N GLY A 331 -11.43 17.56 35.32
CA GLY A 331 -10.25 18.29 34.82
C GLY A 331 -9.15 17.40 34.23
N ARG A 332 -9.41 16.10 34.00
CA ARG A 332 -8.45 15.13 33.47
C ARG A 332 -8.71 14.85 31.98
N PRO A 333 -7.71 14.32 31.24
CA PRO A 333 -7.93 13.91 29.85
C PRO A 333 -8.98 12.79 29.76
N GLY A 334 -10.10 13.06 29.08
CA GLY A 334 -11.11 12.05 28.79
C GLY A 334 -10.58 10.92 27.90
N LEU A 335 -11.34 9.81 27.84
CA LEU A 335 -10.97 8.64 27.02
C LEU A 335 -10.70 9.04 25.55
N PRO A 336 -9.52 8.76 24.98
CA PRO A 336 -9.18 9.14 23.60
C PRO A 336 -10.12 8.50 22.57
N GLY A 337 -10.62 9.33 21.65
CA GLY A 337 -11.58 8.92 20.63
C GLY A 337 -13.04 8.89 21.10
N ALA A 338 -13.32 9.20 22.37
CA ALA A 338 -14.65 9.51 22.88
C ALA A 338 -14.87 11.05 22.93
N PRO A 339 -16.13 11.56 22.99
CA PRO A 339 -17.39 10.82 23.01
C PRO A 339 -17.60 10.01 21.72
N LEU A 340 -17.92 8.74 21.91
CA LEU A 340 -18.17 7.76 20.85
C LEU A 340 -19.58 7.94 20.31
N ALA A 341 -19.75 7.79 18.99
CA ALA A 341 -21.06 7.51 18.44
C ALA A 341 -21.58 6.18 19.01
N GLU A 342 -22.79 6.18 19.55
CA GLU A 342 -23.47 4.98 20.07
C GLU A 342 -24.13 4.20 18.92
N ASP A 343 -23.36 3.96 17.87
CA ASP A 343 -23.79 3.32 16.63
C ASP A 343 -23.99 1.80 16.78
N GLY A 344 -23.47 1.19 17.85
CA GLY A 344 -23.47 -0.25 18.06
C GLY A 344 -22.45 -0.99 17.19
N SER A 345 -21.38 -0.33 16.73
CA SER A 345 -20.33 -0.89 15.88
C SER A 345 -18.94 -0.60 16.45
N PHE A 346 -18.23 -1.66 16.86
CA PHE A 346 -16.97 -1.55 17.60
C PHE A 346 -15.82 -1.18 16.64
N GLY A 347 -15.66 0.12 16.39
CA GLY A 347 -14.60 0.68 15.56
C GLY A 347 -13.29 0.93 16.30
N ARG A 348 -12.29 1.47 15.59
CA ARG A 348 -11.00 1.85 16.20
C ARG A 348 -11.13 2.92 17.30
N ALA A 349 -12.10 3.83 17.19
CA ALA A 349 -12.41 4.79 18.25
C ALA A 349 -12.92 4.09 19.52
N THR A 350 -13.82 3.12 19.37
CA THR A 350 -14.31 2.30 20.50
C THR A 350 -13.18 1.50 21.13
N GLN A 351 -12.27 0.93 20.33
CA GLN A 351 -11.09 0.24 20.86
C GLN A 351 -10.16 1.19 21.63
N ALA A 352 -9.87 2.38 21.10
CA ALA A 352 -9.01 3.35 21.78
C ALA A 352 -9.60 3.77 23.15
N ALA A 353 -10.91 4.01 23.19
CA ALA A 353 -11.63 4.31 24.42
C ALA A 353 -11.65 3.12 25.40
N VAL A 354 -11.80 1.87 24.92
CA VAL A 354 -11.74 0.67 25.78
C VAL A 354 -10.34 0.44 26.33
N THR A 355 -9.28 0.52 25.51
CA THR A 355 -7.89 0.41 25.97
C THR A 355 -7.55 1.49 27.00
N ALA A 356 -8.04 2.72 26.81
CA ALA A 356 -7.87 3.80 27.79
C ALA A 356 -8.68 3.56 29.06
N PHE A 357 -9.92 3.08 28.96
CA PHE A 357 -10.73 2.70 30.11
C PHE A 357 -10.07 1.56 30.91
N GLN A 358 -9.52 0.55 30.24
CA GLN A 358 -8.79 -0.54 30.87
C GLN A 358 -7.52 -0.06 31.59
N ARG A 359 -6.83 0.97 31.07
CA ARG A 359 -5.69 1.61 31.76
C ARG A 359 -6.09 2.33 33.04
N LEU A 360 -7.29 2.92 33.08
CA LEU A 360 -7.83 3.56 34.29
C LEU A 360 -8.43 2.53 35.28
N ALA A 361 -9.05 1.47 34.76
CA ALA A 361 -9.73 0.46 35.57
C ALA A 361 -8.78 -0.61 36.14
N PHE A 362 -7.71 -0.95 35.41
CA PHE A 362 -6.73 -1.98 35.77
C PHE A 362 -5.29 -1.42 35.70
N PRO A 363 -4.94 -0.40 36.51
CA PRO A 363 -3.55 0.06 36.62
C PRO A 363 -2.64 -1.11 37.05
N GLY A 364 -1.39 -1.12 36.56
CA GLY A 364 -0.46 -2.24 36.75
C GLY A 364 -0.73 -3.46 35.84
N GLU A 365 -1.99 -3.90 35.72
CA GLU A 365 -2.37 -5.09 34.93
C GLU A 365 -2.33 -4.84 33.40
N SER A 366 -1.16 -4.54 32.84
CA SER A 366 -0.96 -4.19 31.42
C SER A 366 -1.47 -5.25 30.43
N GLY A 367 -1.44 -6.54 30.81
CA GLY A 367 -2.02 -7.65 30.04
C GLY A 367 -3.55 -7.58 29.88
N ARG A 368 -4.25 -6.72 30.64
CA ARG A 368 -5.69 -6.44 30.51
C ARG A 368 -6.00 -5.18 29.70
N HIS A 369 -5.02 -4.53 29.06
CA HIS A 369 -5.21 -3.31 28.25
C HIS A 369 -5.39 -3.60 26.75
N ASP A 370 -6.05 -4.71 26.43
CA ASP A 370 -6.12 -5.31 25.08
C ASP A 370 -7.11 -4.62 24.12
N GLY A 371 -7.94 -3.70 24.60
CA GLY A 371 -9.01 -3.07 23.84
C GLY A 371 -10.24 -3.96 23.63
N VAL A 372 -10.42 -4.98 24.47
CA VAL A 372 -11.51 -5.96 24.44
C VAL A 372 -12.36 -5.84 25.72
N ILE A 373 -13.67 -5.74 25.56
CA ILE A 373 -14.58 -5.76 26.71
C ILE A 373 -14.92 -7.21 27.02
N GLY A 374 -14.09 -7.86 27.85
CA GLY A 374 -14.38 -9.14 28.49
C GLY A 374 -15.13 -8.97 29.83
N PRO A 375 -15.42 -10.06 30.57
CA PRO A 375 -16.20 -10.04 31.80
C PRO A 375 -15.66 -9.06 32.88
N ALA A 376 -14.34 -9.00 33.07
CA ALA A 376 -13.72 -8.07 34.01
C ALA A 376 -13.94 -6.60 33.57
N THR A 377 -13.72 -6.28 32.29
CA THR A 377 -13.94 -4.94 31.73
C THR A 377 -15.42 -4.54 31.87
N TRP A 378 -16.35 -5.47 31.67
CA TRP A 378 -17.78 -5.26 31.90
C TRP A 378 -18.10 -4.92 33.36
N ALA A 379 -17.62 -5.71 34.32
CA ALA A 379 -17.86 -5.46 35.75
C ALA A 379 -17.36 -4.07 36.20
N ARG A 380 -16.23 -3.59 35.65
CA ARG A 380 -15.75 -2.22 35.91
C ARG A 380 -16.55 -1.13 35.20
N LEU A 381 -17.09 -1.39 33.99
CA LEU A 381 -18.04 -0.48 33.31
C LEU A 381 -19.43 -0.44 33.97
N GLU A 382 -19.75 -1.42 34.81
CA GLU A 382 -20.97 -1.42 35.64
C GLU A 382 -20.73 -0.68 36.96
N ALA A 383 -19.66 -1.02 37.70
CA ALA A 383 -19.28 -0.31 38.93
C ALA A 383 -18.98 1.19 38.72
N GLY A 384 -18.47 1.58 37.55
CA GLY A 384 -18.24 2.99 37.21
C GLY A 384 -19.51 3.83 37.00
N GLY A 385 -20.69 3.19 36.89
CA GLY A 385 -21.96 3.83 36.53
C GLY A 385 -22.84 4.29 37.70
N SER A 386 -22.58 3.87 38.94
CA SER A 386 -23.35 4.29 40.12
C SER A 386 -22.79 5.58 40.72
N GLY A 387 -23.55 6.68 40.61
CA GLY A 387 -23.17 7.97 41.20
C GLY A 387 -23.92 8.29 42.49
N GLN A 388 -23.20 8.44 43.61
CA GLN A 388 -23.61 9.24 44.78
C GLN A 388 -22.44 9.49 45.75
N THR A 389 -22.36 10.74 46.24
CA THR A 389 -21.85 11.25 47.54
C THR A 389 -20.55 10.74 48.21
N ALA A 390 -19.75 11.69 48.70
CA ALA A 390 -18.58 11.56 49.61
C ALA A 390 -19.02 11.70 51.12
N PRO A 391 -18.16 11.79 52.17
CA PRO A 391 -16.69 11.96 52.24
C PRO A 391 -15.94 11.15 53.35
N GLY A 392 -14.70 11.54 53.66
CA GLY A 392 -13.82 11.05 54.76
C GLY A 392 -12.80 9.98 54.32
N GLU A 393 -11.63 9.74 54.91
CA GLU A 393 -10.58 10.45 55.71
C GLU A 393 -9.70 9.33 56.37
N ASP A 394 -8.60 9.69 57.03
CA ASP A 394 -7.69 8.87 57.87
C ASP A 394 -6.58 7.94 57.28
N PHE A 395 -5.45 7.96 58.00
CA PHE A 395 -4.24 7.11 58.08
C PHE A 395 -3.91 6.97 59.59
N PRO A 396 -3.08 6.02 60.14
CA PRO A 396 -1.98 5.23 59.55
C PRO A 396 -2.18 3.67 59.77
N ASP A 397 -1.33 2.77 60.31
CA ASP A 397 0.02 2.79 60.93
C ASP A 397 0.69 1.38 61.09
N ALA A 398 1.93 1.38 61.60
CA ALA A 398 2.64 0.36 62.42
C ALA A 398 3.13 -1.02 61.82
N GLU A 399 4.42 -1.01 61.46
CA GLU A 399 5.52 -2.02 61.52
C GLU A 399 5.32 -3.48 62.04
N THR A 400 6.02 -4.45 61.41
CA THR A 400 7.15 -5.23 62.02
C THR A 400 7.88 -6.17 61.01
N PHE A 401 9.10 -6.64 61.35
CA PHE A 401 10.03 -7.52 60.58
C PHE A 401 9.76 -9.04 60.86
N GLU A 402 10.39 -10.09 60.25
CA GLU A 402 11.73 -10.27 59.64
C GLU A 402 11.79 -11.44 58.60
N PHE A 403 12.95 -11.76 58.00
CA PHE A 403 13.15 -12.58 56.76
C PHE A 403 13.62 -14.05 57.00
N PRO A 404 13.51 -15.00 56.02
CA PRO A 404 14.53 -15.15 54.94
C PRO A 404 14.05 -15.58 53.51
N ASP A 405 14.87 -15.21 52.52
CA ASP A 405 15.19 -15.80 51.19
C ASP A 405 14.17 -16.03 50.03
N GLU A 406 14.59 -15.54 48.84
CA GLU A 406 14.30 -15.86 47.42
C GLU A 406 12.85 -16.08 46.89
N GLU A 407 12.26 -15.05 46.25
CA GLU A 407 11.72 -15.13 44.85
C GLU A 407 11.48 -13.73 44.20
N GLU A 408 10.89 -13.67 42.98
CA GLU A 408 10.87 -12.52 42.06
C GLU A 408 9.94 -11.33 42.45
N ALA A 409 10.39 -10.07 42.22
CA ALA A 409 9.69 -9.07 41.36
C ALA A 409 10.37 -7.66 41.34
N GLU A 410 10.13 -6.93 40.24
CA GLU A 410 10.29 -5.48 39.96
C GLU A 410 11.25 -4.59 40.79
N GLY A 411 12.19 -3.88 40.14
CA GLY A 411 13.01 -2.87 40.82
C GLY A 411 13.87 -1.91 39.98
N ALA A 412 14.30 -2.27 38.75
CA ALA A 412 15.08 -1.38 37.90
C ALA A 412 14.97 -1.69 36.39
N PRO A 413 15.01 -0.68 35.49
CA PRO A 413 15.42 -0.93 34.11
C PRO A 413 16.89 -1.35 34.08
N PRO A 414 17.29 -2.33 33.23
CA PRO A 414 18.68 -2.78 33.18
C PRO A 414 19.62 -1.62 32.77
N PRO A 415 20.83 -1.55 33.35
CA PRO A 415 21.74 -0.42 33.14
C PRO A 415 22.13 -0.27 31.67
N LEU A 416 22.20 0.98 31.19
CA LEU A 416 22.71 1.29 29.86
C LEU A 416 24.12 0.71 29.71
N PRO A 417 24.40 -0.11 28.68
CA PRO A 417 25.68 -0.82 28.58
C PRO A 417 26.84 0.17 28.45
N VAL A 418 27.86 -0.02 29.28
CA VAL A 418 29.04 0.87 29.40
C VAL A 418 29.66 1.11 28.02
N ARG A 419 29.71 2.38 27.63
CA ARG A 419 30.01 2.82 26.27
C ARG A 419 31.49 2.69 25.94
N ALA A 420 31.87 1.66 25.17
CA ALA A 420 33.15 1.65 24.49
C ALA A 420 33.24 2.85 23.53
N ALA A 421 34.28 3.68 23.65
CA ALA A 421 34.36 4.96 22.97
C ALA A 421 34.26 4.83 21.43
N PRO A 422 33.59 5.76 20.71
CA PRO A 422 33.46 5.69 19.26
C PRO A 422 34.80 5.95 18.55
N ARG A 423 35.13 5.08 17.58
CA ARG A 423 36.33 5.19 16.75
C ARG A 423 36.21 6.37 15.78
N ALA A 424 37.27 7.17 15.68
CA ALA A 424 37.41 8.14 14.60
C ALA A 424 37.72 7.40 13.29
N VAL A 425 37.01 7.72 12.21
CA VAL A 425 37.10 7.00 10.93
C VAL A 425 37.16 7.97 9.74
N PRO A 426 37.93 7.66 8.68
CA PRO A 426 38.91 6.57 8.60
C PRO A 426 40.05 6.79 9.61
N PRO A 427 40.86 5.76 9.96
CA PRO A 427 41.91 5.92 10.95
C PRO A 427 42.99 6.95 10.57
N ASP A 428 43.25 7.08 9.27
CA ASP A 428 44.42 7.77 8.72
C ASP A 428 44.12 9.24 8.28
N ASP A 429 42.85 9.56 8.01
CA ASP A 429 42.31 10.91 7.80
C ASP A 429 40.95 11.04 8.53
N PRO A 430 40.92 11.04 9.87
CA PRO A 430 39.68 10.96 10.62
C PRO A 430 38.75 12.14 10.37
N VAL A 431 37.52 11.85 9.94
CA VAL A 431 36.50 12.89 9.78
C VAL A 431 36.16 13.46 11.16
N PRO A 432 36.28 14.79 11.38
CA PRO A 432 35.98 15.39 12.67
C PRO A 432 34.57 15.05 13.14
N PHE A 433 34.42 14.70 14.41
CA PHE A 433 33.10 14.54 15.00
C PHE A 433 32.37 15.89 15.04
N ALA A 434 31.05 15.86 14.89
CA ALA A 434 30.23 17.02 15.19
C ALA A 434 30.41 17.45 16.67
N PRO A 435 30.44 18.76 16.97
CA PRO A 435 30.56 19.26 18.34
C PRO A 435 29.35 18.79 19.17
N PRO A 436 29.47 18.62 20.50
CA PRO A 436 28.32 18.28 21.32
C PRO A 436 27.23 19.38 21.24
N PRO A 437 25.94 19.01 21.28
CA PRO A 437 24.85 19.98 21.23
C PRO A 437 24.76 20.80 22.52
N SER A 438 24.08 21.94 22.41
CA SER A 438 23.75 22.83 23.52
C SER A 438 22.93 22.12 24.62
N PRO A 439 23.07 22.50 25.91
CA PRO A 439 22.18 22.02 26.97
C PRO A 439 20.70 22.28 26.65
N GLY A 440 19.83 21.33 26.98
CA GLY A 440 18.40 21.38 26.61
C GLY A 440 18.08 20.87 25.20
N ALA A 441 19.04 20.28 24.48
CA ALA A 441 18.79 19.63 23.21
C ALA A 441 17.96 18.33 23.35
N PHE A 442 17.24 17.97 22.29
CA PHE A 442 16.31 16.83 22.24
C PHE A 442 16.84 15.67 21.40
N TRP A 443 16.42 14.45 21.72
CA TRP A 443 16.59 13.29 20.83
C TRP A 443 15.72 13.49 19.56
N PRO A 444 16.25 13.31 18.33
CA PRO A 444 15.58 13.72 17.08
C PRO A 444 14.29 12.97 16.73
N LEU A 445 13.90 11.94 17.49
CA LEU A 445 12.76 11.07 17.19
C LEU A 445 11.80 10.93 18.37
N ARG A 446 10.51 11.07 18.11
CA ARG A 446 9.43 10.56 18.96
C ARG A 446 8.88 9.30 18.28
N THR A 447 9.27 8.15 18.81
CA THR A 447 9.09 6.81 18.21
C THR A 447 8.79 5.78 19.31
N ASP A 448 8.01 4.75 18.99
CA ASP A 448 7.80 3.57 19.82
C ASP A 448 8.54 2.32 19.28
N ASP A 449 9.49 2.46 18.35
CA ASP A 449 10.45 1.38 18.07
C ASP A 449 11.34 1.18 19.32
N PRO A 450 11.47 -0.04 19.86
CA PRO A 450 12.31 -0.29 21.05
C PRO A 450 13.80 -0.04 20.82
N ARG A 451 14.24 0.09 19.55
CA ARG A 451 15.60 0.49 19.16
C ARG A 451 15.69 1.97 18.80
N GLY A 452 14.62 2.75 19.00
CA GLY A 452 14.49 4.15 18.58
C GLY A 452 15.46 5.13 19.23
N ARG A 453 16.12 4.73 20.32
CA ARG A 453 17.28 5.42 20.94
C ARG A 453 18.64 4.78 20.64
N LEU A 454 18.73 3.73 19.83
CA LEU A 454 19.98 2.99 19.56
C LEU A 454 20.84 3.69 18.49
N VAL A 455 22.01 4.18 18.90
CA VAL A 455 23.05 4.69 18.00
C VAL A 455 23.87 3.51 17.45
N SER A 456 24.01 3.39 16.13
CA SER A 456 24.87 2.37 15.50
C SER A 456 26.24 2.96 15.15
N TYR A 457 27.33 2.39 15.65
CA TYR A 457 28.69 2.93 15.47
C TYR A 457 29.79 1.87 15.59
N VAL A 458 31.01 2.23 15.18
CA VAL A 458 32.22 1.42 15.40
C VAL A 458 32.93 1.93 16.65
N THR A 459 33.22 1.03 17.58
CA THR A 459 33.94 1.29 18.83
C THR A 459 35.46 1.30 18.61
N ALA A 460 36.22 1.88 19.53
CA ALA A 460 37.66 2.08 19.42
C ALA A 460 38.46 0.78 19.12
N ASP A 461 38.02 -0.35 19.68
CA ASP A 461 38.59 -1.68 19.44
C ASP A 461 38.19 -2.32 18.08
N GLY A 462 37.34 -1.65 17.31
CA GLY A 462 36.87 -2.10 15.99
C GLY A 462 35.55 -2.88 16.00
N ARG A 463 34.97 -3.22 17.16
CA ARG A 463 33.64 -3.86 17.22
C ARG A 463 32.55 -2.89 16.75
N THR A 464 31.51 -3.42 16.09
CA THR A 464 30.33 -2.65 15.67
C THR A 464 29.21 -2.80 16.70
N VAL A 465 28.68 -1.69 17.18
CA VAL A 465 27.45 -1.61 17.97
C VAL A 465 26.28 -1.28 17.02
N GLY A 466 25.16 -1.99 17.18
CA GLY A 466 23.98 -1.80 16.33
C GLY A 466 24.13 -2.42 14.94
N GLY A 467 23.63 -1.74 13.91
CA GLY A 467 23.65 -2.27 12.54
C GLY A 467 24.89 -1.82 11.75
N ALA A 468 25.72 -2.76 11.29
CA ALA A 468 26.93 -2.45 10.49
C ALA A 468 26.65 -1.66 9.20
N GLY A 469 25.47 -1.82 8.60
CA GLY A 469 25.05 -0.99 7.46
C GLY A 469 24.69 0.45 7.82
N ARG A 470 24.38 0.74 9.09
CA ARG A 470 23.79 1.99 9.60
C ARG A 470 24.83 2.97 10.19
N VAL A 471 26.09 2.57 10.27
CA VAL A 471 27.19 3.38 10.81
C VAL A 471 27.68 4.45 9.82
N PHE A 472 28.36 5.48 10.32
CA PHE A 472 29.15 6.40 9.48
C PHE A 472 30.27 5.62 8.75
N MET A 473 30.50 5.93 7.48
CA MET A 473 31.36 5.19 6.53
C MET A 473 30.96 3.73 6.22
N ALA A 474 29.73 3.30 6.49
CA ALA A 474 29.22 2.07 5.89
C ALA A 474 29.34 2.12 4.35
N GLN A 475 29.66 0.99 3.72
CA GLN A 475 29.75 0.92 2.25
C GLN A 475 28.35 1.01 1.64
N ARG A 476 28.16 1.94 0.68
CA ARG A 476 26.89 2.13 -0.05
C ARG A 476 27.15 2.13 -1.55
N GLN A 477 26.06 2.02 -2.30
CA GLN A 477 26.05 2.29 -3.74
C GLN A 477 25.32 3.62 -3.99
N GLY A 478 25.66 4.29 -5.07
CA GLY A 478 24.97 5.48 -5.57
C GLY A 478 25.13 5.63 -7.07
N THR A 479 24.34 6.50 -7.69
CA THR A 479 24.46 6.78 -9.13
C THR A 479 25.27 8.05 -9.34
N ARG A 480 26.37 7.94 -10.09
CA ARG A 480 27.14 9.09 -10.61
C ARG A 480 27.37 8.85 -12.10
N ASP A 481 27.25 9.90 -12.91
CA ASP A 481 27.58 9.84 -14.34
C ASP A 481 26.76 8.75 -15.10
N GLY A 482 25.53 8.50 -14.65
CA GLY A 482 24.63 7.45 -15.15
C GLY A 482 24.96 6.01 -14.69
N GLN A 483 26.07 5.82 -13.97
CA GLN A 483 26.57 4.51 -13.53
C GLN A 483 26.38 4.30 -12.02
N THR A 484 26.14 3.06 -11.60
CA THR A 484 26.18 2.69 -10.18
C THR A 484 27.63 2.56 -9.73
N ARG A 485 28.03 3.33 -8.72
CA ARG A 485 29.39 3.37 -8.15
C ARG A 485 29.35 3.26 -6.62
N PRO A 486 30.40 2.71 -5.99
CA PRO A 486 30.52 2.68 -4.53
C PRO A 486 30.65 4.10 -3.98
N ARG A 487 30.01 4.35 -2.83
CA ARG A 487 30.10 5.60 -2.07
C ARG A 487 30.18 5.33 -0.58
N TRP A 488 30.70 6.27 0.19
CA TRP A 488 30.63 6.22 1.64
C TRP A 488 29.27 6.67 2.17
N HIS A 489 28.90 6.15 3.34
CA HIS A 489 27.77 6.61 4.13
C HIS A 489 28.19 7.81 4.99
N VAL A 490 27.58 8.98 4.77
CA VAL A 490 28.01 10.25 5.39
C VAL A 490 27.12 10.67 6.57
N GLY A 491 26.33 9.75 7.10
CA GLY A 491 25.43 9.92 8.24
C GLY A 491 25.28 8.64 9.05
N LEU A 492 24.35 8.64 10.01
CA LEU A 492 23.90 7.45 10.75
C LEU A 492 22.41 7.21 10.47
N ASP A 493 22.01 5.94 10.40
CA ASP A 493 20.60 5.57 10.21
C ASP A 493 19.97 5.16 11.54
N LEU A 494 19.14 6.03 12.11
CA LEU A 494 18.39 5.74 13.34
C LEU A 494 17.22 4.80 13.06
N PHE A 495 16.83 3.98 14.04
CA PHE A 495 15.64 3.15 13.95
C PHE A 495 14.39 3.99 14.24
N ALA A 496 13.35 3.81 13.43
CA ALA A 496 12.06 4.49 13.57
C ALA A 496 10.99 3.69 12.79
N ARG A 497 9.75 4.15 12.83
CA ARG A 497 8.61 3.67 12.06
C ARG A 497 8.08 4.76 11.13
N SER A 498 7.52 4.36 9.99
CA SER A 498 6.85 5.27 9.06
C SER A 498 5.72 6.02 9.78
N GLY A 499 5.80 7.34 9.85
CA GLY A 499 4.85 8.17 10.61
C GLY A 499 5.36 8.73 11.93
N ASP A 500 6.52 8.28 12.44
CA ASP A 500 7.12 8.82 13.66
C ASP A 500 7.47 10.31 13.52
N THR A 501 7.35 11.07 14.60
CA THR A 501 7.61 12.52 14.58
C THR A 501 9.10 12.81 14.73
N VAL A 502 9.64 13.57 13.79
CA VAL A 502 11.02 14.08 13.81
C VAL A 502 11.01 15.46 14.44
N VAL A 503 11.91 15.69 15.40
CA VAL A 503 12.07 16.98 16.09
C VAL A 503 13.43 17.60 15.84
N ALA A 504 13.50 18.93 15.89
CA ALA A 504 14.77 19.65 15.91
C ALA A 504 15.54 19.32 17.20
N CYS A 505 16.80 18.90 17.09
CA CYS A 505 17.64 18.62 18.25
C CYS A 505 17.88 19.91 19.06
N GLU A 506 18.22 21.00 18.37
CA GLU A 506 18.52 22.31 18.97
C GLU A 506 17.64 23.41 18.34
N GLY A 507 17.69 24.63 18.89
CA GLY A 507 17.18 25.80 18.19
C GLY A 507 17.95 26.06 16.90
N GLY A 508 17.33 26.62 15.87
CA GLY A 508 18.00 26.84 14.58
C GLY A 508 17.10 27.45 13.51
N ARG A 509 17.57 27.44 12.26
CA ARG A 509 16.80 27.87 11.08
C ARG A 509 16.80 26.79 10.00
N ILE A 510 15.66 26.52 9.39
CA ILE A 510 15.57 25.58 8.26
C ILE A 510 16.23 26.22 7.03
N VAL A 511 17.23 25.56 6.44
CA VAL A 511 18.03 26.09 5.32
C VAL A 511 17.85 25.32 4.01
N GLU A 512 17.43 24.05 4.04
CA GLU A 512 17.04 23.31 2.84
C GLU A 512 15.89 22.33 3.17
N PHE A 513 14.90 22.22 2.28
CA PHE A 513 13.99 21.08 2.26
C PHE A 513 13.85 20.57 0.82
N ALA A 514 14.48 19.44 0.53
CA ALA A 514 14.72 19.00 -0.84
C ALA A 514 14.56 17.49 -1.00
N PHE A 515 14.34 17.04 -2.23
CA PHE A 515 14.29 15.63 -2.56
C PHE A 515 15.63 14.94 -2.28
N PHE A 516 15.60 13.87 -1.50
CA PHE A 516 16.78 13.10 -1.13
C PHE A 516 16.96 11.92 -2.09
N TYR A 517 16.07 10.92 -2.04
CA TYR A 517 15.98 9.88 -3.07
C TYR A 517 14.58 9.25 -3.12
N ARG A 518 14.39 8.20 -3.93
CA ARG A 518 13.14 7.42 -3.96
C ARG A 518 13.32 6.12 -3.19
N ALA A 519 12.53 5.94 -2.13
CA ALA A 519 12.49 4.71 -1.34
C ALA A 519 12.10 3.50 -2.20
N ARG A 520 12.38 2.28 -1.71
CA ARG A 520 12.07 1.02 -2.44
C ARG A 520 10.57 0.84 -2.71
N SER A 521 9.73 1.41 -1.86
CA SER A 521 8.27 1.58 -2.00
C SER A 521 7.83 2.40 -3.21
N GLY A 522 8.73 3.21 -3.76
CA GLY A 522 8.41 4.26 -4.72
C GLY A 522 8.10 5.62 -4.10
N GLN A 523 7.97 5.74 -2.77
CA GLN A 523 7.79 7.03 -2.10
C GLN A 523 9.01 7.93 -2.31
N ARG A 524 8.80 9.25 -2.43
CA ARG A 524 9.87 10.23 -2.49
C ARG A 524 10.25 10.63 -1.07
N THR A 525 11.49 10.36 -0.68
CA THR A 525 12.04 10.79 0.60
C THR A 525 12.68 12.16 0.45
N TYR A 526 12.69 12.93 1.54
CA TYR A 526 13.20 14.29 1.57
C TYR A 526 14.31 14.41 2.61
N ARG A 527 15.18 15.40 2.38
CA ARG A 527 16.18 15.88 3.33
C ARG A 527 15.75 17.23 3.85
N LEU A 528 15.93 17.43 5.15
CA LEU A 528 15.58 18.66 5.85
C LEU A 528 16.83 19.14 6.58
N LEU A 529 17.48 20.19 6.08
CA LEU A 529 18.65 20.77 6.73
C LEU A 529 18.21 21.90 7.66
N VAL A 530 18.64 21.84 8.92
CA VAL A 530 18.49 22.90 9.91
C VAL A 530 19.88 23.36 10.35
N ALA A 531 20.14 24.66 10.24
CA ALA A 531 21.33 25.29 10.79
C ALA A 531 21.10 25.61 12.27
N HIS A 532 21.78 24.87 13.14
CA HIS A 532 21.91 25.14 14.57
C HIS A 532 23.20 25.95 14.83
N PRO A 533 23.41 26.55 16.02
CA PRO A 533 24.51 27.49 16.25
C PRO A 533 25.93 26.94 15.95
N GLY A 534 26.19 25.67 16.25
CA GLY A 534 27.48 25.02 16.03
C GLY A 534 27.54 24.00 14.87
N VAL A 535 26.40 23.64 14.27
CA VAL A 535 26.31 22.51 13.33
C VAL A 535 25.09 22.66 12.40
N VAL A 536 25.20 22.21 11.15
CA VAL A 536 24.02 21.99 10.29
C VAL A 536 23.68 20.51 10.31
N VAL A 537 22.45 20.17 10.69
CA VAL A 537 21.95 18.79 10.73
C VAL A 537 21.02 18.54 9.55
N ASN A 538 21.23 17.44 8.83
CA ASN A 538 20.25 16.91 7.88
C ASN A 538 19.39 15.84 8.57
N TYR A 539 18.11 16.15 8.74
CA TYR A 539 17.04 15.22 9.08
C TYR A 539 16.52 14.58 7.78
N GLY A 540 17.24 13.57 7.31
CA GLY A 540 17.02 12.87 6.06
C GLY A 540 16.03 11.71 6.16
N GLU A 541 15.43 11.35 5.03
CA GLU A 541 14.41 10.30 4.92
C GLU A 541 13.08 10.63 5.61
N VAL A 542 12.70 11.92 5.55
CA VAL A 542 11.39 12.40 6.00
C VAL A 542 10.38 12.49 4.85
N THR A 543 9.08 12.54 5.17
CA THR A 543 7.99 12.58 4.18
C THR A 543 7.92 13.91 3.42
N ALA A 544 7.33 13.89 2.21
CA ALA A 544 7.17 15.06 1.36
C ALA A 544 6.35 16.22 1.99
N ASP A 545 5.48 15.92 2.96
CA ASP A 545 4.62 16.87 3.67
C ASP A 545 5.17 17.30 5.03
N SER A 546 6.38 16.85 5.41
CA SER A 546 6.96 17.01 6.75
C SER A 546 6.91 18.43 7.31
N LEU A 547 7.39 19.44 6.56
CA LEU A 547 7.33 20.84 6.99
C LEU A 547 5.89 21.36 7.04
N THR A 548 5.10 21.12 5.98
CA THR A 548 3.71 21.59 5.90
C THR A 548 2.79 21.02 6.98
N ARG A 549 3.05 19.79 7.45
CA ARG A 549 2.28 19.15 8.53
C ARG A 549 2.49 19.84 9.88
N HIS A 550 3.64 20.47 10.08
CA HIS A 550 4.00 21.19 11.31
C HIS A 550 3.93 22.72 11.15
N GLY A 551 3.33 23.22 10.07
CA GLY A 551 3.17 24.66 9.81
C GLY A 551 4.47 25.41 9.46
N LEU A 552 5.50 24.69 8.98
CA LEU A 552 6.84 25.21 8.73
C LEU A 552 7.19 25.34 7.24
N SER A 553 8.22 26.14 6.96
CA SER A 553 8.80 26.44 5.65
C SER A 553 10.33 26.54 5.72
N VAL A 554 10.99 26.51 4.55
CA VAL A 554 12.42 26.84 4.47
C VAL A 554 12.61 28.33 4.71
N GLY A 555 13.53 28.67 5.60
CA GLY A 555 13.72 30.02 6.14
C GLY A 555 13.22 30.19 7.58
N ASP A 556 12.32 29.33 8.06
CA ASP A 556 11.74 29.48 9.40
C ASP A 556 12.71 29.15 10.53
N ALA A 557 12.54 29.86 11.65
CA ALA A 557 13.23 29.55 12.90
C ALA A 557 12.48 28.45 13.65
N VAL A 558 13.21 27.45 14.15
CA VAL A 558 12.69 26.32 14.93
C VAL A 558 13.34 26.28 16.32
N ARG A 559 12.59 25.78 17.30
CA ARG A 559 13.03 25.59 18.70
C ARG A 559 13.47 24.14 18.93
N ALA A 560 14.36 23.92 19.90
CA ALA A 560 14.72 22.57 20.33
C ALA A 560 13.45 21.78 20.75
N GLY A 561 13.36 20.52 20.32
CA GLY A 561 12.21 19.65 20.59
C GLY A 561 10.96 19.93 19.75
N GLN A 562 10.94 20.99 18.92
CA GLN A 562 9.83 21.29 18.01
C GLN A 562 9.71 20.21 16.93
N PRO A 563 8.50 19.70 16.64
CA PRO A 563 8.25 18.88 15.45
C PRO A 563 8.62 19.61 14.16
N ILE A 564 9.50 19.00 13.36
CA ILE A 564 9.97 19.53 12.07
C ILE A 564 9.76 18.56 10.91
N GLY A 565 9.45 17.29 11.19
CA GLY A 565 9.09 16.36 10.12
C GLY A 565 8.46 15.07 10.61
N VAL A 566 8.33 14.14 9.67
CA VAL A 566 7.74 12.81 9.87
C VAL A 566 8.58 11.78 9.12
N VAL A 567 8.92 10.68 9.76
CA VAL A 567 9.71 9.59 9.18
C VAL A 567 8.98 8.97 7.99
N SER A 568 9.69 8.82 6.86
CA SER A 568 9.16 8.23 5.63
C SER A 568 9.01 6.71 5.70
N ASP A 569 8.46 6.09 4.64
CA ASP A 569 8.24 4.64 4.60
C ASP A 569 9.52 3.78 4.52
N THR A 570 10.70 4.39 4.64
CA THR A 570 11.98 3.68 4.73
C THR A 570 12.22 3.00 6.08
N ASN A 571 11.55 3.39 7.16
CA ASN A 571 11.75 2.68 8.44
C ASN A 571 12.86 3.31 9.32
N MET A 572 13.24 4.58 9.09
CA MET A 572 14.44 5.17 9.65
C MET A 572 14.52 6.69 9.44
N LEU A 573 15.23 7.38 10.34
CA LEU A 573 15.72 8.74 10.11
C LEU A 573 17.20 8.65 9.70
N HIS A 574 17.55 9.19 8.55
CA HIS A 574 18.93 9.30 8.09
C HIS A 574 19.53 10.63 8.58
N PHE A 575 20.56 10.57 9.42
CA PHE A 575 21.05 11.72 10.18
C PHE A 575 22.49 12.07 9.76
N GLU A 576 22.67 13.19 9.06
CA GLU A 576 24.00 13.71 8.65
C GLU A 576 24.32 15.01 9.41
N THR A 577 25.60 15.30 9.63
CA THR A 577 26.07 16.54 10.28
C THR A 577 27.11 17.25 9.42
N TYR A 578 27.05 18.58 9.38
CA TYR A 578 27.92 19.43 8.57
C TYR A 578 28.38 20.68 9.32
N THR A 579 29.48 21.28 8.86
CA THR A 579 29.96 22.57 9.39
C THR A 579 28.95 23.70 9.12
N PRO A 580 28.90 24.74 9.98
CA PRO A 580 28.12 25.96 9.76
C PRO A 580 28.29 26.55 8.35
N GLY A 581 27.24 27.20 7.84
CA GLY A 581 27.18 27.73 6.47
C GLY A 581 26.83 26.69 5.39
N THR A 582 26.75 25.39 5.72
CA THR A 582 26.32 24.36 4.76
C THR A 582 24.83 24.50 4.43
N ALA A 583 24.51 24.75 3.15
CA ALA A 583 23.14 24.93 2.66
C ALA A 583 22.61 23.76 1.79
N ARG A 584 23.33 22.63 1.71
CA ARG A 584 22.90 21.41 1.00
C ARG A 584 23.61 20.15 1.52
N SER A 585 23.00 18.98 1.39
CA SER A 585 23.67 17.70 1.62
C SER A 585 24.77 17.40 0.58
N PHE A 586 25.80 16.64 0.95
CA PHE A 586 26.88 16.19 0.07
C PHE A 586 26.97 14.66 0.01
N GLN A 587 27.69 14.13 -0.99
CA GLN A 587 28.00 12.70 -1.10
C GLN A 587 29.51 12.52 -1.23
N TRP A 588 30.07 11.56 -0.48
CA TRP A 588 31.49 11.24 -0.53
C TRP A 588 31.71 9.94 -1.32
N TRP A 589 32.51 10.03 -2.38
CA TRP A 589 32.90 8.92 -3.24
C TRP A 589 34.37 8.55 -2.97
N PRO A 590 34.76 7.27 -2.87
CA PRO A 590 36.14 6.87 -2.61
C PRO A 590 37.15 7.32 -3.67
N ASP A 591 36.69 7.59 -4.90
CA ASP A 591 37.49 8.05 -6.03
C ASP A 591 37.61 9.59 -6.14
N LEU A 592 37.15 10.34 -5.12
CA LEU A 592 37.18 11.80 -5.08
C LEU A 592 37.61 12.33 -3.69
N PRO A 593 38.18 13.55 -3.60
CA PRO A 593 38.49 14.19 -2.33
C PRO A 593 37.28 14.28 -1.38
N ARG A 594 37.54 14.12 -0.08
CA ARG A 594 36.53 14.26 0.98
C ARG A 594 35.94 15.67 0.98
N PRO A 595 34.60 15.84 0.92
CA PRO A 595 33.97 17.14 1.14
C PRO A 595 34.31 17.66 2.55
N ALA A 596 35.02 18.79 2.61
CA ALA A 596 35.61 19.31 3.85
C ALA A 596 34.58 19.71 4.93
N ASN A 597 33.32 19.91 4.55
CA ASN A 597 32.24 20.33 5.43
C ASN A 597 31.46 19.18 6.09
N ILE A 598 31.77 17.91 5.80
CA ILE A 598 31.12 16.74 6.46
C ILE A 598 31.72 16.53 7.85
N LEU A 599 30.85 16.31 8.84
CA LEU A 599 31.19 15.94 10.21
C LEU A 599 30.60 14.57 10.56
N ASN A 600 31.28 13.79 11.41
CA ASN A 600 30.82 12.49 11.88
C ASN A 600 29.76 12.67 13.01
N PRO A 601 28.49 12.24 12.82
CA PRO A 601 27.42 12.51 13.80
C PRO A 601 27.49 11.64 15.08
N THR A 602 28.40 10.67 15.16
CA THR A 602 28.37 9.63 16.21
C THR A 602 28.42 10.19 17.62
N ARG A 603 29.29 11.17 17.91
CA ARG A 603 29.37 11.78 19.26
C ARG A 603 28.16 12.65 19.59
N TYR A 604 27.63 13.38 18.61
CA TYR A 604 26.40 14.18 18.74
C TYR A 604 25.21 13.29 19.17
N LEU A 605 25.03 12.16 18.48
CA LEU A 605 23.95 11.21 18.78
C LEU A 605 24.19 10.43 20.08
N LEU A 606 25.43 10.06 20.42
CA LEU A 606 25.72 9.45 21.73
C LEU A 606 25.45 10.43 22.89
N PHE A 607 25.76 11.72 22.73
CA PHE A 607 25.38 12.75 23.71
C PHE A 607 23.86 12.84 23.86
N LEU A 608 23.11 12.93 22.76
CA LEU A 608 21.64 12.98 22.80
C LEU A 608 20.97 11.68 23.29
N GLN A 609 21.61 10.52 23.12
CA GLN A 609 21.11 9.26 23.68
C GLN A 609 21.14 9.28 25.23
N GLU A 610 22.10 10.00 25.84
CA GLU A 610 22.32 10.06 27.30
C GLU A 610 21.65 11.27 27.95
N HIS A 611 21.84 12.47 27.38
CA HIS A 611 21.40 13.74 27.96
C HIS A 611 20.29 14.43 27.13
N GLY A 612 19.93 13.88 25.97
CA GLY A 612 18.93 14.47 25.08
C GLY A 612 17.52 14.28 25.61
N LEU A 613 16.78 15.39 25.74
CA LEU A 613 15.45 15.43 26.33
C LEU A 613 14.47 14.50 25.58
N GLY A 614 13.74 13.71 26.37
CA GLY A 614 12.50 13.06 25.96
C GLY A 614 11.33 14.03 26.10
N SER A 615 10.20 13.75 25.44
CA SER A 615 9.10 14.71 25.31
C SER A 615 8.42 15.03 26.66
N ALA A 616 8.67 16.25 27.17
CA ALA A 616 7.93 16.87 28.26
C ALA A 616 7.59 18.34 27.93
N THR A 617 6.38 18.74 28.35
CA THR A 617 5.82 20.09 28.59
C THR A 617 6.40 21.33 27.88
N PRO A 618 5.61 22.07 27.07
CA PRO A 618 5.90 23.47 26.73
C PRO A 618 5.52 24.40 27.91
N ALA A 619 6.39 25.35 28.25
CA ALA A 619 6.12 26.33 29.29
C ALA A 619 5.15 27.45 28.82
N SER A 620 4.26 27.88 29.71
CA SER A 620 3.34 29.01 29.47
C SER A 620 4.05 30.36 29.51
N PRO A 621 3.65 31.34 28.68
CA PRO A 621 3.94 32.75 28.95
C PRO A 621 3.09 33.27 30.12
N ALA A 622 3.58 34.30 30.81
CA ALA A 622 2.88 34.93 31.94
C ALA A 622 1.70 35.83 31.48
N PRO A 623 0.67 36.04 32.32
CA PRO A 623 -0.47 36.89 31.98
C PRO A 623 -0.16 38.38 32.12
N GLY A 624 -0.70 39.21 31.22
CA GLY A 624 -0.59 40.67 31.27
C GLY A 624 -1.56 41.35 30.29
N GLU A 625 -2.56 42.02 30.87
CA GLU A 625 -3.40 43.10 30.32
C GLU A 625 -4.20 42.87 29.01
N SER A 626 -5.54 42.94 29.15
CA SER A 626 -6.47 43.26 28.06
C SER A 626 -6.52 44.78 27.83
N PRO A 627 -6.89 45.26 26.63
CA PRO A 627 -8.25 45.82 26.55
C PRO A 627 -8.94 45.69 25.16
N GLY A 628 -10.25 45.93 25.15
CA GLY A 628 -11.01 46.35 23.95
C GLY A 628 -11.48 45.23 23.03
N GLY A 629 -12.78 44.93 23.05
CA GLY A 629 -13.42 44.02 22.09
C GLY A 629 -14.22 44.75 21.01
N GLN A 630 -14.33 44.14 19.83
CA GLN A 630 -15.39 44.39 18.85
C GLN A 630 -15.73 43.07 18.15
N ALA A 631 -17.00 42.89 17.77
CA ALA A 631 -17.45 41.69 17.05
C ALA A 631 -16.99 41.74 15.59
N PRO A 632 -16.63 40.59 14.98
CA PRO A 632 -16.26 40.55 13.56
C PRO A 632 -17.50 40.77 12.69
N GLY A 633 -17.59 41.94 12.07
CA GLY A 633 -18.54 42.21 10.99
C GLY A 633 -18.20 41.44 9.71
N GLU A 634 -19.16 41.35 8.80
CA GLU A 634 -18.97 40.68 7.51
C GLU A 634 -17.86 41.38 6.67
N PRO A 635 -16.98 40.62 5.99
CA PRO A 635 -15.92 41.21 5.19
C PRO A 635 -16.47 41.81 3.89
N THR A 636 -16.61 43.13 3.86
CA THR A 636 -16.85 43.87 2.61
C THR A 636 -15.62 43.80 1.69
N PRO A 637 -15.81 43.77 0.35
CA PRO A 637 -14.72 43.59 -0.59
C PRO A 637 -13.85 44.85 -0.68
N SER A 638 -12.58 44.73 -0.29
CA SER A 638 -11.58 45.80 -0.45
C SER A 638 -11.22 46.03 -1.93
N PRO A 639 -11.25 47.27 -2.45
CA PRO A 639 -10.87 47.59 -3.83
C PRO A 639 -9.34 47.64 -4.00
N GLY A 640 -8.69 46.49 -3.86
CA GLY A 640 -7.25 46.29 -4.10
C GLY A 640 -7.01 45.13 -5.06
N GLY A 641 -6.04 45.26 -5.96
CA GLY A 641 -5.69 44.20 -6.92
C GLY A 641 -5.25 42.90 -6.23
N PRO A 642 -5.35 41.74 -6.90
CA PRO A 642 -5.12 40.44 -6.30
C PRO A 642 -3.72 40.36 -5.68
N ALA A 643 -3.66 39.85 -4.44
CA ALA A 643 -2.44 39.81 -3.63
C ALA A 643 -1.24 39.23 -4.40
N PRO A 644 -0.02 39.80 -4.22
CA PRO A 644 1.13 39.49 -5.04
C PRO A 644 1.53 38.01 -4.93
N LEU A 645 1.95 37.45 -6.07
CA LEU A 645 2.45 36.08 -6.18
C LEU A 645 3.87 36.06 -5.61
N THR A 646 4.02 35.45 -4.44
CA THR A 646 5.28 35.40 -3.67
C THR A 646 5.63 33.96 -3.26
N GLY A 647 5.13 32.98 -4.01
CA GLY A 647 5.23 31.57 -3.67
C GLY A 647 6.42 30.85 -4.33
N PRO A 648 6.74 29.62 -3.87
CA PRO A 648 7.67 28.77 -4.60
C PRO A 648 7.06 28.36 -5.95
N ARG A 649 7.86 28.44 -7.03
CA ARG A 649 7.49 28.07 -8.41
C ARG A 649 6.83 26.68 -8.54
N VAL A 650 7.09 25.79 -7.58
CA VAL A 650 6.45 24.49 -7.41
C VAL A 650 5.80 24.47 -6.02
N PRO A 651 4.51 24.82 -5.88
CA PRO A 651 3.86 24.86 -4.57
C PRO A 651 3.72 23.48 -3.91
N PRO A 652 3.60 23.40 -2.57
CA PRO A 652 3.41 22.13 -1.87
C PRO A 652 2.20 21.33 -2.39
N GLY A 653 2.37 20.01 -2.49
CA GLY A 653 1.39 19.10 -3.08
C GLY A 653 1.36 19.05 -4.61
N PHE A 654 2.09 19.94 -5.32
CA PHE A 654 2.19 19.88 -6.79
C PHE A 654 3.40 19.07 -7.26
N ARG A 655 3.18 18.18 -8.23
CA ARG A 655 4.21 17.44 -8.94
C ARG A 655 4.71 18.28 -10.12
N ALA A 656 5.95 18.74 -10.07
CA ALA A 656 6.63 19.26 -11.26
C ALA A 656 6.70 18.16 -12.36
N VAL A 657 6.26 18.49 -13.58
CA VAL A 657 6.25 17.58 -14.73
C VAL A 657 7.29 18.06 -15.75
N ALA A 658 8.24 17.18 -16.06
CA ALA A 658 9.31 17.45 -17.02
C ALA A 658 9.06 16.74 -18.36
N ARG A 659 9.41 17.40 -19.46
CA ARG A 659 9.49 16.82 -20.81
C ARG A 659 10.81 17.24 -21.45
N ARG A 660 11.54 16.27 -22.03
CA ARG A 660 12.89 16.47 -22.62
C ARG A 660 13.86 17.18 -21.64
N GLY A 661 13.96 16.68 -20.41
CA GLY A 661 14.84 17.22 -19.35
C GLY A 661 14.37 18.52 -18.68
N GLN A 662 13.51 19.30 -19.32
CA GLN A 662 13.03 20.58 -18.78
C GLN A 662 11.69 20.44 -18.06
N VAL A 663 11.55 21.09 -16.90
CA VAL A 663 10.29 21.21 -16.15
C VAL A 663 9.35 22.14 -16.91
N ARG A 664 8.21 21.63 -17.38
CA ARG A 664 7.27 22.33 -18.30
C ARG A 664 5.97 22.79 -17.65
N GLY A 665 5.62 22.25 -16.49
CA GLY A 665 4.52 22.72 -15.65
C GLY A 665 4.35 21.87 -14.41
N LEU A 666 3.16 21.92 -13.84
CA LEU A 666 2.77 21.25 -12.60
C LEU A 666 1.60 20.29 -12.81
N ALA A 667 1.43 19.34 -11.90
CA ALA A 667 0.24 18.49 -11.85
C ALA A 667 -0.15 18.17 -10.40
N ARG A 668 -1.45 18.13 -10.09
CA ARG A 668 -2.00 17.78 -8.77
C ARG A 668 -3.43 17.25 -8.93
N TYR A 669 -3.85 16.29 -8.13
CA TYR A 669 -5.20 15.70 -8.20
C TYR A 669 -5.77 15.55 -6.77
N GLY A 670 -7.10 15.59 -6.61
CA GLY A 670 -7.75 15.46 -5.30
C GLY A 670 -9.24 15.81 -5.28
N GLY A 671 -9.77 16.02 -4.06
CA GLY A 671 -11.14 16.50 -3.81
C GLY A 671 -12.22 15.42 -3.63
N GLY A 672 -11.87 14.14 -3.60
CA GLY A 672 -12.84 13.03 -3.53
C GLY A 672 -13.34 12.58 -4.90
N ARG A 673 -14.20 11.55 -4.93
CA ARG A 673 -14.77 11.02 -6.18
C ARG A 673 -15.89 11.92 -6.72
N VAL A 674 -16.07 11.89 -8.04
CA VAL A 674 -17.12 12.67 -8.72
C VAL A 674 -18.52 12.20 -8.33
N ASP A 675 -18.76 10.90 -8.26
CA ASP A 675 -20.06 10.35 -7.86
C ASP A 675 -20.44 10.68 -6.41
N GLU A 676 -19.50 10.51 -5.48
CA GLU A 676 -19.69 10.82 -4.06
C GLU A 676 -19.91 12.33 -3.81
N VAL A 677 -19.12 13.20 -4.46
CA VAL A 677 -19.25 14.66 -4.31
C VAL A 677 -20.53 15.19 -4.96
N LEU A 678 -20.84 14.80 -6.21
CA LEU A 678 -22.02 15.33 -6.91
C LEU A 678 -23.33 14.84 -6.29
N ARG A 679 -23.38 13.60 -5.76
CA ARG A 679 -24.55 13.13 -4.98
C ARG A 679 -24.71 13.86 -3.65
N GLY A 680 -23.61 14.17 -2.96
CA GLY A 680 -23.64 14.99 -1.75
C GLY A 680 -24.25 16.38 -2.01
N LEU A 681 -23.82 17.04 -3.10
CA LEU A 681 -24.35 18.34 -3.52
C LEU A 681 -25.81 18.25 -4.03
N ALA A 682 -26.19 17.17 -4.69
CA ALA A 682 -27.59 16.94 -5.08
C ALA A 682 -28.50 16.73 -3.85
N ALA A 683 -28.06 15.93 -2.87
CA ALA A 683 -28.78 15.73 -1.61
C ALA A 683 -28.88 17.00 -0.76
N ALA A 684 -27.89 17.89 -0.84
CA ALA A 684 -27.92 19.24 -0.25
C ALA A 684 -28.77 20.25 -1.04
N GLY A 685 -29.43 19.85 -2.13
CA GLY A 685 -30.25 20.73 -2.98
C GLY A 685 -29.44 21.77 -3.77
N ARG A 686 -28.12 21.60 -3.87
CA ARG A 686 -27.20 22.54 -4.56
C ARG A 686 -27.11 22.33 -6.06
N LEU A 687 -27.45 21.13 -6.55
CA LEU A 687 -27.51 20.84 -7.98
C LEU A 687 -28.66 19.89 -8.32
N SER A 688 -29.11 19.93 -9.57
CA SER A 688 -30.03 18.95 -10.13
C SER A 688 -29.38 18.27 -11.34
N LEU A 689 -29.15 16.97 -11.22
CA LEU A 689 -28.60 16.12 -12.27
C LEU A 689 -29.32 14.77 -12.26
N ARG A 690 -29.20 14.07 -13.39
CA ARG A 690 -29.69 12.71 -13.55
C ARG A 690 -28.58 11.76 -13.14
N GLU A 691 -28.89 10.66 -12.45
CA GLU A 691 -27.89 9.66 -12.06
C GLU A 691 -27.09 9.11 -13.25
N GLU A 692 -27.69 9.03 -14.44
CA GLU A 692 -26.98 8.65 -15.67
C GLU A 692 -25.94 9.68 -16.16
N ASP A 693 -26.09 10.96 -15.79
CA ASP A 693 -25.06 11.98 -16.04
C ASP A 693 -23.93 11.87 -15.01
N ILE A 694 -24.24 11.64 -13.73
CA ILE A 694 -23.25 11.43 -12.66
C ILE A 694 -22.39 10.19 -12.92
N ASP A 695 -23.00 9.07 -13.31
CA ASP A 695 -22.28 7.87 -13.75
C ASP A 695 -21.39 8.14 -14.98
N THR A 696 -21.89 8.89 -15.96
CA THR A 696 -21.10 9.30 -17.14
C THR A 696 -19.91 10.18 -16.75
N PHE A 697 -20.11 11.16 -15.87
CA PHE A 697 -19.03 12.02 -15.38
C PHE A 697 -17.97 11.22 -14.61
N GLN A 698 -18.37 10.27 -13.77
CA GLN A 698 -17.44 9.40 -13.09
C GLN A 698 -16.63 8.52 -14.07
N ARG A 699 -17.24 8.02 -15.16
CA ARG A 699 -16.53 7.28 -16.22
C ARG A 699 -15.53 8.15 -16.97
N VAL A 700 -15.88 9.38 -17.31
CA VAL A 700 -14.94 10.33 -17.94
C VAL A 700 -13.81 10.70 -16.98
N ALA A 701 -14.14 11.01 -15.73
CA ALA A 701 -13.16 11.35 -14.70
C ALA A 701 -12.17 10.21 -14.42
N ASN A 702 -12.58 8.93 -14.50
CA ASN A 702 -11.65 7.80 -14.39
C ASN A 702 -10.50 7.90 -15.42
N VAL A 703 -10.81 8.32 -16.66
CA VAL A 703 -9.83 8.54 -17.74
C VAL A 703 -9.00 9.80 -17.52
N GLU A 704 -9.65 10.90 -17.13
CA GLU A 704 -9.04 12.23 -17.16
C GLU A 704 -8.32 12.61 -15.83
N THR A 705 -8.86 12.18 -14.68
CA THR A 705 -8.35 12.51 -13.33
C THR A 705 -8.09 11.32 -12.42
N GLY A 706 -8.35 10.08 -12.87
CA GLY A 706 -8.36 8.90 -12.00
C GLY A 706 -9.64 8.77 -11.15
N GLY A 707 -10.70 9.48 -11.56
CA GLY A 707 -12.02 9.42 -10.96
C GLY A 707 -12.31 10.48 -9.90
N LEU A 708 -11.47 11.53 -9.85
CA LEU A 708 -11.49 12.58 -8.82
C LEU A 708 -12.10 13.89 -9.33
N ILE A 709 -12.76 14.64 -8.44
CA ILE A 709 -13.42 15.91 -8.80
C ILE A 709 -12.45 16.96 -9.35
N GLN A 710 -11.18 16.96 -8.90
CA GLN A 710 -10.17 17.90 -9.38
C GLN A 710 -8.87 17.23 -9.82
N GLY A 711 -8.39 17.65 -10.99
CA GLY A 711 -7.05 17.40 -11.48
C GLY A 711 -6.52 18.65 -12.18
N LEU A 712 -5.42 19.23 -11.72
CA LEU A 712 -4.69 20.25 -12.47
C LEU A 712 -3.56 19.60 -13.26
N ASN A 713 -3.41 20.00 -14.52
CA ASN A 713 -2.21 19.84 -15.33
C ASN A 713 -1.86 21.19 -15.98
N SER A 714 -0.62 21.64 -15.86
CA SER A 714 -0.16 22.91 -16.46
C SER A 714 1.11 22.77 -17.32
N TRP A 715 1.42 21.57 -17.80
CA TRP A 715 2.70 21.23 -18.45
C TRP A 715 2.63 20.99 -19.97
N ASP A 716 1.43 21.01 -20.54
CA ASP A 716 1.14 20.72 -21.96
C ASP A 716 1.04 22.00 -22.82
N SER A 717 0.49 21.90 -24.04
CA SER A 717 0.20 23.07 -24.87
C SER A 717 -1.02 23.88 -24.40
N ALA A 718 -1.91 23.26 -23.64
CA ALA A 718 -3.14 23.87 -23.15
C ALA A 718 -2.89 24.89 -22.03
N VAL A 719 -1.69 24.84 -21.42
CA VAL A 719 -1.17 25.76 -20.38
C VAL A 719 -1.80 25.56 -19.02
N VAL A 720 -3.13 25.47 -18.94
CA VAL A 720 -3.88 25.05 -17.76
C VAL A 720 -5.02 24.14 -18.21
N SER A 721 -5.08 22.97 -17.58
CA SER A 721 -6.11 21.94 -17.73
C SER A 721 -6.63 21.61 -16.32
N ILE A 722 -7.92 21.84 -16.02
CA ILE A 722 -8.51 21.67 -14.68
C ILE A 722 -9.89 21.00 -14.68
N GLY A 723 -10.34 20.50 -13.54
CA GLY A 723 -11.65 19.87 -13.36
C GLY A 723 -11.67 18.38 -13.72
N PHE A 724 -12.76 17.70 -13.36
CA PHE A 724 -12.92 16.26 -13.63
C PHE A 724 -13.05 15.95 -15.12
N MET A 725 -13.40 16.94 -15.95
CA MET A 725 -13.43 16.85 -17.41
C MET A 725 -12.14 17.35 -18.11
N GLN A 726 -11.12 17.80 -17.36
CA GLN A 726 -9.90 18.45 -17.89
C GLN A 726 -10.19 19.59 -18.88
N TRP A 727 -10.95 20.59 -18.43
CA TRP A 727 -11.19 21.82 -19.16
C TRP A 727 -9.90 22.58 -19.44
N THR A 728 -9.67 22.93 -20.70
CA THR A 728 -8.41 23.49 -21.20
C THR A 728 -8.50 25.00 -21.49
N LEU A 729 -7.52 25.77 -21.01
CA LEU A 729 -7.42 27.23 -21.21
C LEU A 729 -7.20 27.59 -22.69
N GLN A 730 -6.44 26.78 -23.43
CA GLN A 730 -6.21 26.93 -24.87
C GLN A 730 -7.49 26.88 -25.72
N HIS A 731 -8.52 26.16 -25.27
CA HIS A 731 -9.76 25.98 -26.04
C HIS A 731 -10.93 26.75 -25.44
N GLY A 732 -10.66 27.74 -24.58
CA GLY A 732 -11.67 28.60 -23.98
C GLY A 732 -12.52 27.94 -22.90
N LYS A 733 -12.34 26.64 -22.62
CA LYS A 733 -13.22 25.87 -21.72
C LYS A 733 -13.09 26.31 -20.26
N VAL A 734 -11.87 26.64 -19.81
CA VAL A 734 -11.64 27.22 -18.48
C VAL A 734 -12.30 28.59 -18.36
N GLN A 735 -12.24 29.42 -19.40
CA GLN A 735 -12.89 30.72 -19.44
C GLN A 735 -14.44 30.60 -19.54
N GLU A 736 -14.96 29.56 -20.18
CA GLU A 736 -16.38 29.18 -20.15
C GLU A 736 -16.86 28.79 -18.75
N TRP A 737 -15.98 28.18 -17.95
CA TRP A 737 -16.26 27.79 -16.57
C TRP A 737 -16.16 28.99 -15.61
N ILE A 738 -15.11 29.82 -15.74
CA ILE A 738 -14.96 31.06 -14.95
C ILE A 738 -16.22 31.94 -15.10
N ARG A 739 -16.70 32.18 -16.33
CA ARG A 739 -17.92 32.97 -16.59
C ARG A 739 -19.22 32.39 -16.01
N ARG A 740 -19.24 31.11 -15.61
CA ARG A 740 -20.39 30.48 -14.94
C ARG A 740 -20.29 30.49 -13.42
N ALA A 741 -19.13 30.85 -12.87
CA ALA A 741 -18.85 30.85 -11.43
C ALA A 741 -17.88 31.99 -11.07
N GLU A 742 -18.15 33.21 -11.57
CA GLU A 742 -17.19 34.34 -11.47
C GLU A 742 -16.86 34.68 -10.02
N ALA A 743 -17.86 34.68 -9.12
CA ALA A 743 -17.66 34.86 -7.68
C ALA A 743 -16.76 33.76 -7.07
N ALA A 744 -16.92 32.50 -7.50
CA ALA A 744 -16.09 31.40 -7.03
C ALA A 744 -14.63 31.56 -7.47
N PHE A 745 -14.37 31.78 -8.76
CA PHE A 745 -13.01 31.98 -9.24
C PHE A 745 -12.36 33.26 -8.66
N ALA A 746 -13.15 34.32 -8.42
CA ALA A 746 -12.69 35.54 -7.76
C ALA A 746 -12.26 35.30 -6.29
N ARG A 747 -12.94 34.42 -5.51
CA ARG A 747 -12.50 34.03 -4.15
C ARG A 747 -11.06 33.48 -4.13
N HIS A 748 -10.62 32.86 -5.22
CA HIS A 748 -9.25 32.33 -5.37
C HIS A 748 -8.35 33.26 -6.18
N GLY A 749 -8.75 34.52 -6.43
CA GLY A 749 -7.96 35.52 -7.15
C GLY A 749 -7.75 35.18 -8.63
N ILE A 750 -8.77 34.64 -9.29
CA ILE A 750 -8.81 34.36 -10.74
C ILE A 750 -9.97 35.14 -11.36
N GLU A 751 -9.65 36.12 -12.20
CA GLU A 751 -10.61 36.92 -12.97
C GLU A 751 -10.21 36.91 -14.45
N LEU A 752 -11.18 37.03 -15.35
CA LEU A 752 -10.89 37.28 -16.77
C LEU A 752 -10.47 38.73 -16.99
N ASP A 753 -9.52 38.94 -17.90
CA ASP A 753 -9.15 40.26 -18.39
C ASP A 753 -10.00 40.60 -19.62
N PRO A 754 -10.94 41.58 -19.54
CA PRO A 754 -11.84 41.89 -20.65
C PRO A 754 -11.15 42.61 -21.82
N GLY A 755 -9.94 43.16 -21.60
CA GLY A 755 -9.17 43.88 -22.62
C GLY A 755 -8.05 43.07 -23.26
N ARG A 756 -7.79 41.83 -22.82
CA ARG A 756 -6.62 41.04 -23.24
C ARG A 756 -6.95 39.59 -23.55
N THR A 757 -6.25 39.04 -24.55
CA THR A 757 -6.32 37.63 -24.94
C THR A 757 -4.94 36.96 -24.88
N TYR A 758 -4.93 35.63 -24.88
CA TYR A 758 -3.76 34.81 -25.16
C TYR A 758 -3.91 34.17 -26.54
N THR A 759 -2.89 34.34 -27.39
CA THR A 759 -2.86 33.84 -28.78
C THR A 759 -2.00 32.57 -28.88
N TRP A 760 -2.60 31.43 -29.21
CA TRP A 760 -1.89 30.19 -29.53
C TRP A 760 -1.56 30.13 -31.01
N THR A 761 -0.29 29.90 -31.34
CA THR A 761 0.21 29.74 -32.71
C THR A 761 0.78 28.34 -32.93
N ARG A 762 0.68 27.86 -34.16
CA ARG A 762 1.29 26.63 -34.65
C ARG A 762 1.74 26.86 -36.09
N GLU A 763 2.99 26.53 -36.39
CA GLU A 763 3.56 26.64 -37.76
C GLU A 763 3.32 28.06 -38.36
N GLY A 764 3.51 29.10 -37.52
CA GLY A 764 3.31 30.51 -37.88
C GLY A 764 1.86 31.00 -37.89
N ARG A 765 0.87 30.11 -37.88
CA ARG A 765 -0.57 30.47 -37.93
C ARG A 765 -1.19 30.51 -36.54
N VAL A 766 -2.12 31.44 -36.31
CA VAL A 766 -2.99 31.43 -35.13
C VAL A 766 -3.93 30.22 -35.19
N VAL A 767 -4.06 29.50 -34.07
CA VAL A 767 -4.92 28.30 -33.94
C VAL A 767 -5.91 28.39 -32.79
N SER A 768 -5.74 29.33 -31.86
CA SER A 768 -6.79 29.73 -30.91
C SER A 768 -6.44 31.07 -30.26
N GLU A 769 -7.46 31.87 -29.95
CA GLU A 769 -7.34 33.08 -29.14
C GLU A 769 -8.42 33.05 -28.07
N GLN A 770 -8.04 33.28 -26.81
CA GLN A 770 -8.94 33.14 -25.66
C GLN A 770 -8.69 34.27 -24.65
N GLY A 771 -9.72 34.65 -23.90
CA GLY A 771 -9.59 35.68 -22.84
C GLY A 771 -8.46 35.35 -21.85
N ALA A 772 -7.67 36.37 -21.52
CA ALA A 772 -6.55 36.27 -20.59
C ALA A 772 -7.03 36.27 -19.14
N ILE A 773 -6.11 35.93 -18.21
CA ILE A 773 -6.35 36.03 -16.77
C ILE A 773 -5.76 37.36 -16.27
N ARG A 774 -6.56 38.12 -15.52
CA ARG A 774 -6.16 39.40 -14.93
C ARG A 774 -4.97 39.19 -13.98
N GLY A 775 -3.95 40.05 -14.08
CA GLY A 775 -2.75 39.98 -13.26
C GLY A 775 -1.67 38.98 -13.72
N ALA A 776 -1.91 38.21 -14.80
CA ALA A 776 -0.85 37.46 -15.48
C ALA A 776 -0.48 38.17 -16.80
N ALA A 777 0.80 38.51 -16.98
CA ALA A 777 1.30 39.20 -18.16
C ALA A 777 1.34 38.24 -19.37
N THR A 778 1.83 37.03 -19.16
CA THR A 778 1.86 35.93 -20.14
C THR A 778 1.11 34.71 -19.63
N ARG A 779 0.60 33.88 -20.55
CA ARG A 779 -0.05 32.62 -20.18
C ARG A 779 0.88 31.64 -19.46
N ASP A 780 2.18 31.67 -19.77
CA ASP A 780 3.13 30.68 -19.23
C ASP A 780 3.46 30.93 -17.74
N GLU A 781 3.13 32.09 -17.18
CA GLU A 781 3.07 32.33 -15.73
C GLU A 781 2.03 31.47 -15.02
N LEU A 782 0.87 31.23 -15.67
CA LEU A 782 -0.26 30.49 -15.10
C LEU A 782 0.09 29.03 -14.75
N ARG A 783 1.22 28.54 -15.27
CA ARG A 783 1.73 27.20 -14.98
C ARG A 783 2.38 27.07 -13.61
N TRP A 784 2.72 28.18 -12.95
CA TRP A 784 3.70 28.24 -11.86
C TRP A 784 3.15 28.95 -10.60
N ASP A 785 4.08 29.60 -9.88
CA ASP A 785 3.94 30.48 -8.71
C ASP A 785 2.53 31.07 -8.53
N GLY A 786 1.88 30.65 -7.43
CA GLY A 786 0.53 31.02 -7.02
C GLY A 786 -0.59 30.58 -7.96
N TRP A 787 -0.51 30.85 -9.26
CA TRP A 787 -1.56 30.57 -10.24
C TRP A 787 -1.99 29.10 -10.28
N ALA A 788 -1.05 28.15 -10.29
CA ALA A 788 -1.40 26.74 -10.25
C ALA A 788 -2.04 26.33 -8.91
N ALA A 789 -1.70 27.00 -7.80
CA ALA A 789 -2.37 26.80 -6.52
C ALA A 789 -3.81 27.34 -6.56
N ARG A 790 -4.00 28.58 -7.05
CA ARG A 790 -5.31 29.22 -7.25
C ARG A 790 -6.23 28.38 -8.13
N PHE A 791 -5.76 27.90 -9.28
CA PHE A 791 -6.58 27.11 -10.22
C PHE A 791 -6.99 25.75 -9.64
N PHE A 792 -6.13 25.10 -8.84
CA PHE A 792 -6.50 23.85 -8.16
C PHE A 792 -7.48 24.10 -7.00
N ALA A 793 -7.34 25.22 -6.28
CA ALA A 793 -8.24 25.58 -5.18
C ALA A 793 -9.63 26.01 -5.67
N ALA A 794 -9.69 26.84 -6.73
CA ALA A 794 -10.95 27.23 -7.35
C ALA A 794 -11.74 26.03 -7.88
N GLY A 795 -11.06 25.06 -8.48
CA GLY A 795 -11.66 23.80 -8.89
C GLY A 795 -11.99 22.81 -7.75
N LEU A 796 -11.92 23.24 -6.49
CA LEU A 796 -12.44 22.54 -5.30
C LEU A 796 -13.54 23.35 -4.57
N ASP A 797 -13.91 24.53 -5.08
CA ASP A 797 -14.95 25.39 -4.54
C ASP A 797 -16.34 24.86 -4.91
N GLU A 798 -17.30 24.86 -3.97
CA GLU A 798 -18.65 24.29 -4.16
C GLU A 798 -19.38 24.90 -5.37
N GLU A 799 -19.38 26.23 -5.49
CA GLU A 799 -20.05 26.92 -6.59
C GLU A 799 -19.37 26.63 -7.93
N ALA A 800 -18.04 26.49 -7.93
CA ALA A 800 -17.30 26.11 -9.13
C ALA A 800 -17.63 24.65 -9.53
N ILE A 801 -17.70 23.72 -8.58
CA ILE A 801 -18.06 22.31 -8.85
C ILE A 801 -19.48 22.20 -9.42
N VAL A 802 -20.46 22.94 -8.87
CA VAL A 802 -21.83 22.98 -9.40
C VAL A 802 -21.85 23.52 -10.84
N ALA A 803 -21.12 24.60 -11.11
CA ALA A 803 -20.97 25.14 -12.47
C ALA A 803 -20.22 24.18 -13.41
N GLU A 804 -19.25 23.40 -12.91
CA GLU A 804 -18.54 22.39 -13.70
C GLU A 804 -19.50 21.29 -14.14
N ALA A 805 -20.35 20.81 -13.21
CA ALA A 805 -21.30 19.74 -13.45
C ALA A 805 -22.38 20.14 -14.48
N ALA A 806 -22.85 21.40 -14.44
CA ALA A 806 -23.73 21.96 -15.46
C ALA A 806 -23.04 22.07 -16.84
N LEU A 807 -21.80 22.59 -16.89
CA LEU A 807 -21.01 22.70 -18.11
C LEU A 807 -20.65 21.33 -18.71
N ALA A 808 -20.44 20.32 -17.87
CA ALA A 808 -20.25 18.94 -18.29
C ALA A 808 -21.52 18.36 -18.91
N ALA A 809 -22.70 18.59 -18.32
CA ALA A 809 -23.99 18.15 -18.85
C ALA A 809 -24.35 18.83 -20.19
N GLU A 810 -23.93 20.08 -20.41
CA GLU A 810 -23.93 20.69 -21.74
C GLU A 810 -22.99 19.97 -22.71
N HIS A 811 -21.75 19.69 -22.30
CA HIS A 811 -20.76 19.03 -23.17
C HIS A 811 -21.18 17.63 -23.62
N LEU A 812 -21.79 16.80 -22.75
CA LEU A 812 -22.32 15.49 -23.17
C LEU A 812 -23.31 15.63 -24.34
N ARG A 813 -24.15 16.68 -24.31
CA ARG A 813 -25.10 17.02 -25.38
C ARG A 813 -24.38 17.58 -26.62
N ARG A 814 -23.37 18.45 -26.47
CA ARG A 814 -22.53 18.95 -27.58
C ARG A 814 -21.83 17.80 -28.32
N HIS A 815 -21.32 16.79 -27.60
CA HIS A 815 -20.64 15.63 -28.17
C HIS A 815 -21.60 14.77 -29.02
N LEU A 816 -22.81 14.51 -28.53
CA LEU A 816 -23.87 13.81 -29.27
C LEU A 816 -24.27 14.55 -30.55
N THR A 817 -24.53 15.86 -30.47
CA THR A 817 -24.79 16.71 -31.64
C THR A 817 -23.61 16.70 -32.63
N GLY A 818 -22.37 16.71 -32.14
CA GLY A 818 -21.16 16.63 -32.94
C GLY A 818 -20.96 15.29 -33.65
N LEU A 819 -21.46 14.18 -33.08
CA LEU A 819 -21.55 12.89 -33.76
C LEU A 819 -22.66 12.91 -34.83
N ARG A 820 -23.86 13.41 -34.52
CA ARG A 820 -24.97 13.52 -35.49
C ARG A 820 -24.54 14.28 -36.76
N ALA A 821 -23.86 15.41 -36.59
CA ALA A 821 -23.33 16.22 -37.69
C ALA A 821 -22.18 15.55 -38.47
N HIS A 822 -21.50 14.56 -37.87
CA HIS A 822 -20.45 13.79 -38.53
C HIS A 822 -20.99 12.61 -39.33
N LEU A 823 -21.94 11.85 -38.76
CA LEU A 823 -22.59 10.73 -39.43
C LEU A 823 -23.43 11.21 -40.63
N ARG A 824 -24.07 12.38 -40.52
CA ARG A 824 -25.02 12.97 -41.50
C ARG A 824 -26.26 12.10 -41.81
N ASP A 825 -26.38 10.97 -41.14
CA ASP A 825 -27.45 9.99 -41.25
C ASP A 825 -28.30 9.99 -39.95
N PRO A 826 -29.59 10.35 -40.02
CA PRO A 826 -30.48 10.33 -38.86
C PRO A 826 -30.79 8.93 -38.32
N ALA A 827 -30.79 7.90 -39.16
CA ALA A 827 -31.11 6.53 -38.78
C ALA A 827 -29.93 5.85 -38.06
N LEU A 828 -28.71 5.95 -38.60
CA LEU A 828 -27.49 5.47 -37.93
C LEU A 828 -27.24 6.22 -36.60
N TYR A 829 -27.55 7.52 -36.55
CA TYR A 829 -27.55 8.26 -35.28
C TYR A 829 -28.63 7.75 -34.31
N GLY A 830 -29.81 7.39 -34.82
CA GLY A 830 -30.86 6.72 -34.06
C GLY A 830 -30.36 5.44 -33.38
N VAL A 831 -29.82 4.50 -34.18
CA VAL A 831 -29.20 3.24 -33.71
C VAL A 831 -28.17 3.50 -32.61
N PHE A 832 -27.23 4.44 -32.85
CA PHE A 832 -26.25 4.83 -31.84
C PHE A 832 -26.89 5.29 -30.53
N THR A 833 -27.89 6.18 -30.60
CA THR A 833 -28.56 6.68 -29.39
C THR A 833 -29.37 5.61 -28.65
N GLY A 834 -29.75 4.51 -29.32
CA GLY A 834 -30.26 3.30 -28.68
C GLY A 834 -29.21 2.65 -27.78
N HIS A 835 -28.07 2.24 -28.35
CA HIS A 835 -26.98 1.60 -27.59
C HIS A 835 -26.40 2.52 -26.50
N TYR A 836 -26.25 3.81 -26.78
CA TYR A 836 -25.79 4.83 -25.82
C TYR A 836 -26.69 4.95 -24.59
N ARG A 837 -28.02 4.80 -24.75
CA ARG A 837 -28.95 4.75 -23.62
C ARG A 837 -28.84 3.41 -22.89
N ALA A 838 -28.81 2.31 -23.64
CA ALA A 838 -28.90 0.94 -23.12
C ALA A 838 -27.63 0.42 -22.41
N SER A 839 -26.44 0.93 -22.71
CA SER A 839 -25.20 0.59 -21.97
C SER A 839 -24.51 1.83 -21.39
N PRO A 840 -24.33 1.89 -20.05
CA PRO A 840 -23.46 2.86 -19.39
C PRO A 840 -21.99 2.80 -19.84
N HIS A 841 -21.51 1.66 -20.31
CA HIS A 841 -20.14 1.50 -20.79
C HIS A 841 -19.97 2.01 -22.24
N VAL A 842 -20.93 1.75 -23.14
CA VAL A 842 -21.01 2.43 -24.46
C VAL A 842 -21.04 3.94 -24.28
N ARG A 843 -21.88 4.41 -23.35
CA ARG A 843 -22.03 5.82 -22.96
C ARG A 843 -20.71 6.42 -22.47
N GLY A 844 -20.05 5.76 -21.51
CA GLY A 844 -18.76 6.17 -20.96
C GLY A 844 -17.63 6.18 -21.99
N MET A 845 -17.48 5.10 -22.77
CA MET A 845 -16.49 5.00 -23.84
C MET A 845 -16.64 6.13 -24.87
N PHE A 846 -17.86 6.39 -25.36
CA PHE A 846 -18.10 7.49 -26.30
C PHE A 846 -17.76 8.85 -25.69
N GLN A 847 -18.25 9.15 -24.49
CA GLN A 847 -18.09 10.48 -23.90
C GLN A 847 -16.64 10.77 -23.47
N ALA A 848 -15.94 9.78 -22.90
CA ALA A 848 -14.51 9.92 -22.59
C ALA A 848 -13.68 10.02 -23.88
N ALA A 849 -13.97 9.18 -24.88
CA ALA A 849 -13.27 9.27 -26.17
C ALA A 849 -13.47 10.63 -26.84
N TYR A 850 -14.68 11.20 -26.77
CA TYR A 850 -15.01 12.48 -27.40
C TYR A 850 -14.41 13.66 -26.62
N ASN A 851 -14.38 13.61 -25.28
CA ASN A 851 -13.69 14.62 -24.49
C ASN A 851 -12.19 14.68 -24.81
N ASN A 852 -11.56 13.50 -24.93
CA ASN A 852 -10.12 13.35 -25.07
C ASN A 852 -9.64 13.56 -26.54
N LEU A 853 -10.14 12.76 -27.49
CA LEU A 853 -9.88 12.91 -28.93
C LEU A 853 -11.19 12.90 -29.75
N PRO A 854 -11.88 14.05 -29.92
CA PRO A 854 -13.14 14.16 -30.66
C PRO A 854 -13.12 13.54 -32.07
N ALA A 855 -11.98 13.61 -32.76
CA ALA A 855 -11.83 13.05 -34.10
C ALA A 855 -11.71 11.52 -34.10
N ALA A 856 -11.14 10.91 -33.07
CA ALA A 856 -11.03 9.46 -32.95
C ALA A 856 -12.36 8.86 -32.47
N ALA A 857 -13.03 9.50 -31.51
CA ALA A 857 -14.38 9.13 -31.06
C ALA A 857 -15.37 9.05 -32.23
N LYS A 858 -15.38 10.10 -33.08
CA LYS A 858 -16.24 10.18 -34.26
C LYS A 858 -15.97 9.08 -35.29
N ARG A 859 -14.71 8.85 -35.68
CA ARG A 859 -14.35 7.77 -36.62
C ARG A 859 -14.66 6.39 -36.03
N GLY A 860 -14.19 6.09 -34.82
CA GLY A 860 -14.42 4.80 -34.17
C GLY A 860 -15.90 4.48 -33.99
N THR A 861 -16.72 5.46 -33.61
CA THR A 861 -18.18 5.27 -33.51
C THR A 861 -18.83 5.02 -34.87
N ALA A 862 -18.42 5.74 -35.93
CA ALA A 862 -18.93 5.51 -37.28
C ALA A 862 -18.55 4.11 -37.80
N SER A 863 -17.30 3.68 -37.62
CA SER A 863 -16.85 2.33 -37.99
C SER A 863 -17.53 1.22 -37.18
N ALA A 864 -17.78 1.44 -35.88
CA ALA A 864 -18.53 0.50 -35.05
C ALA A 864 -19.98 0.33 -35.54
N LEU A 865 -20.66 1.42 -35.92
CA LEU A 865 -22.01 1.38 -36.49
C LEU A 865 -22.04 0.65 -37.85
N GLN A 866 -21.06 0.92 -38.71
CA GLN A 866 -20.89 0.22 -39.99
C GLN A 866 -20.63 -1.29 -39.82
N ALA A 867 -19.93 -1.70 -38.77
CA ALA A 867 -19.66 -3.10 -38.45
C ALA A 867 -20.78 -3.81 -37.68
N ALA A 868 -21.75 -3.07 -37.15
CA ALA A 868 -22.79 -3.62 -36.26
C ALA A 868 -24.05 -4.09 -36.99
N GLY A 869 -24.58 -3.30 -37.94
CA GLY A 869 -25.93 -3.55 -38.48
C GLY A 869 -26.96 -3.61 -37.35
N ASP A 870 -27.79 -4.67 -37.34
CA ASP A 870 -28.84 -4.90 -36.33
C ASP A 870 -28.33 -5.58 -35.03
N ALA A 871 -27.02 -5.49 -34.73
CA ALA A 871 -26.42 -6.17 -33.57
C ALA A 871 -26.97 -5.69 -32.21
N GLN A 872 -27.05 -6.61 -31.25
CA GLN A 872 -27.41 -6.30 -29.86
C GLN A 872 -26.36 -5.41 -29.19
N THR A 873 -26.77 -4.60 -28.20
CA THR A 873 -25.91 -3.62 -27.50
C THR A 873 -24.62 -4.21 -26.92
N SER A 874 -24.64 -5.45 -26.44
CA SER A 874 -23.43 -6.16 -25.97
C SER A 874 -22.38 -6.31 -27.09
N ARG A 875 -22.81 -6.70 -28.29
CA ARG A 875 -21.93 -6.81 -29.46
C ARG A 875 -21.52 -5.44 -30.01
N PHE A 876 -22.42 -4.45 -29.97
CA PHE A 876 -22.06 -3.07 -30.31
C PHE A 876 -20.97 -2.51 -29.36
N GLU A 877 -21.02 -2.86 -28.08
CA GLU A 877 -20.02 -2.44 -27.09
C GLU A 877 -18.63 -3.00 -27.39
N GLU A 878 -18.52 -4.27 -27.78
CA GLU A 878 -17.27 -4.89 -28.24
C GLU A 878 -16.72 -4.18 -29.51
N LEU A 879 -17.58 -3.97 -30.51
CA LEU A 879 -17.22 -3.31 -31.77
C LEU A 879 -16.79 -1.86 -31.54
N LEU A 880 -17.45 -1.13 -30.64
CA LEU A 880 -17.08 0.24 -30.27
C LEU A 880 -15.74 0.27 -29.52
N ALA A 881 -15.49 -0.67 -28.60
CA ALA A 881 -14.22 -0.78 -27.89
C ALA A 881 -13.05 -1.01 -28.87
N GLU A 882 -13.21 -1.93 -29.83
CA GLU A 882 -12.18 -2.20 -30.85
C GLU A 882 -12.00 -1.00 -31.79
N ALA A 883 -13.09 -0.45 -32.35
CA ALA A 883 -13.03 0.65 -33.30
C ALA A 883 -12.46 1.95 -32.68
N LEU A 884 -12.70 2.20 -31.39
CA LEU A 884 -12.04 3.29 -30.66
C LEU A 884 -10.53 3.04 -30.48
N GLN A 885 -10.11 1.84 -30.08
CA GLN A 885 -8.68 1.51 -30.00
C GLN A 885 -8.00 1.64 -31.37
N ASN A 886 -8.67 1.24 -32.45
CA ASN A 886 -8.18 1.39 -33.83
C ASN A 886 -8.04 2.87 -34.21
N ALA A 887 -9.05 3.71 -33.96
CA ALA A 887 -9.02 5.15 -34.25
C ALA A 887 -8.04 5.95 -33.36
N TYR A 888 -7.64 5.42 -32.20
CA TYR A 888 -6.57 5.97 -31.35
C TYR A 888 -5.18 5.57 -31.86
N ARG A 889 -5.00 4.35 -32.40
CA ARG A 889 -3.72 3.90 -32.99
C ARG A 889 -3.27 4.75 -34.17
N GLU A 890 -4.21 5.23 -34.99
CA GLU A 890 -3.97 6.25 -36.03
C GLU A 890 -3.37 7.58 -35.51
N ARG A 891 -3.43 7.83 -34.20
CA ARG A 891 -2.95 9.04 -33.52
C ARG A 891 -1.77 8.79 -32.58
N GLY A 892 -1.22 7.58 -32.54
CA GLY A 892 -0.07 7.22 -31.70
C GLY A 892 -0.41 6.89 -30.25
N ASP A 893 -1.68 6.69 -29.92
CA ASP A 893 -2.14 6.16 -28.63
C ASP A 893 -2.72 4.74 -28.84
N ASN A 894 -2.82 3.91 -27.81
CA ASN A 894 -3.41 2.57 -27.92
C ASN A 894 -4.90 2.52 -27.55
N GLY A 895 -5.48 3.61 -27.03
CA GLY A 895 -6.90 3.73 -26.66
C GLY A 895 -7.34 2.84 -25.49
N SER A 896 -6.44 2.04 -24.90
CA SER A 896 -6.78 1.03 -23.89
C SER A 896 -7.50 1.62 -22.68
N ARG A 897 -7.03 2.78 -22.20
CA ARG A 897 -7.59 3.50 -21.05
C ARG A 897 -9.07 3.84 -21.23
N ILE A 898 -9.48 4.25 -22.43
CA ILE A 898 -10.88 4.56 -22.77
C ILE A 898 -11.79 3.35 -22.49
N VAL A 899 -11.32 2.14 -22.78
CA VAL A 899 -12.10 0.89 -22.63
C VAL A 899 -11.95 0.28 -21.22
N SER A 900 -10.79 0.42 -20.58
CA SER A 900 -10.58 -0.16 -19.24
C SER A 900 -11.13 0.69 -18.11
N GLU A 901 -11.00 2.02 -18.21
CA GLU A 901 -11.28 2.94 -17.08
C GLU A 901 -12.73 3.46 -17.10
N THR A 902 -13.42 3.42 -18.24
CA THR A 902 -14.87 3.73 -18.33
C THR A 902 -15.78 2.54 -18.03
N ARG A 903 -15.21 1.33 -17.85
CA ARG A 903 -15.96 0.10 -17.54
C ARG A 903 -16.65 0.17 -16.18
N THR A 904 -15.94 0.69 -15.18
CA THR A 904 -16.52 1.07 -13.88
C THR A 904 -16.96 2.54 -13.94
N GLY A 905 -18.10 2.86 -13.32
CA GLY A 905 -18.65 4.22 -13.29
C GLY A 905 -18.92 4.70 -11.88
N ALA A 906 -20.12 5.22 -11.66
CA ALA A 906 -20.59 5.53 -10.31
C ALA A 906 -20.78 4.24 -9.50
N ARG A 907 -20.56 4.34 -8.19
CA ARG A 907 -20.95 3.33 -7.20
C ARG A 907 -22.48 3.31 -7.07
N GLY A 908 -23.04 2.24 -6.51
CA GLY A 908 -24.41 2.30 -6.01
C GLY A 908 -24.56 3.44 -4.98
N PRO A 909 -25.74 4.06 -4.87
CA PRO A 909 -26.05 4.97 -3.76
C PRO A 909 -26.07 4.21 -2.43
#